data_AF-A0A1Z4LPV7-F1
#
_entry.id   AF-A0A1Z4LPV7-F1
#
_cell.length_a   1.000
_cell.length_b   1.000
_cell.length_c   1.000
_cell.angle_alpha   90.00
_cell.angle_beta   90.00
_cell.angle_gamma   90.00
#
_symmetry.space_group_name_H-M   'P 1'
#
loop_
_entity.id
_entity.type
_entity.pdbx_description
1 polymer ?
#
loop_
_entity_poly.entity_id
_entity_poly.type
_entity_poly.pdbx_seq_one_letter_code
_entity_poly.pdbx_strand_id
1 'polypeptide(L)'
;MSFKTIQCRLVAEESTRQQLWQLMAHKNTPLINELLLQVAQHPDFETWRKKGKIAKGIITQLCQSLKTDLRFIGQPGRFYTSAITFVDCIYKSWLELMKLNQRRLEGKNRWQKMLKSDAELVEDSSASLDLIRSKATEILAQAQLNSESLSAENQENNKSEKSIKKQKKGKKKNNKKSEESEENKSLSKALFDAYENTEDILTRCAISYLLKNGCKVTNKEEDPEKFTIRRRKLEIEIEDLQEKLEARLPKARDLTDSSWLNNLELATKQVPESEEEAKSWQDALLKKSSSVPFPIAYETNEDMTWFKNEKGRICVKFNGIGEHTFEIYCNKRQLHWFKRFLLDQETKKNSNDQYSSSLFTLRSGLILWQERDKKGKPWNINYLALHCCVDTRLWTAEGTQVVAEEKAEEITRIISNAKKKDNLNKNQLTFIKRKKTTLARINNPYPRPSKPLYKGQSNIILGLYLGLKERATIAVVDVNAGKVLINQSTKQLLGNNYRLIDRQRRQKRKLSHQRKIAQTQSKPNNFKESDLGEYIDRLLAKKIVEIAQKFSASSIVLPKLTNMREQINSEIQAKAEKKCPESIEVQKKYAHQYRINLNNWSYGRLTQNIQNLASQVGLTVEENEQPLKGSPKEKAKELALVAYKARNKS
;
A
#
# COMPACT_ATOMS: atom_id res chain seq x y z
N MET A 1 0.87 -1.56 -11.73
CA MET A 1 0.95 -0.18 -12.26
C MET A 1 2.22 -0.03 -13.10
N SER A 2 2.14 0.49 -14.33
CA SER A 2 3.28 0.73 -15.25
C SER A 2 3.97 2.09 -15.04
N PHE A 3 3.67 2.77 -13.93
CA PHE A 3 4.22 4.08 -13.65
C PHE A 3 5.63 3.98 -13.06
N LYS A 4 6.51 4.86 -13.51
CA LYS A 4 7.88 4.97 -12.99
C LYS A 4 8.17 6.43 -12.65
N THR A 5 8.76 6.65 -11.49
CA THR A 5 9.29 7.98 -11.13
C THR A 5 10.73 8.09 -11.58
N ILE A 6 11.03 9.13 -12.35
CA ILE A 6 12.40 9.56 -12.67
C ILE A 6 12.67 10.89 -12.00
N GLN A 7 13.94 11.20 -11.75
CA GLN A 7 14.32 12.44 -11.09
C GLN A 7 15.47 13.11 -11.83
N CYS A 8 15.48 14.44 -11.83
CA CYS A 8 16.61 15.24 -12.28
C CYS A 8 16.81 16.44 -11.35
N ARG A 9 18.00 17.04 -11.44
CA ARG A 9 18.28 18.34 -10.83
C ARG A 9 17.84 19.44 -11.78
N LEU A 10 17.16 20.44 -11.24
CA LEU A 10 16.86 21.69 -11.94
C LEU A 10 17.96 22.71 -11.65
N VAL A 11 18.50 23.34 -12.69
CA VAL A 11 19.47 24.43 -12.58
C VAL A 11 18.85 25.68 -13.17
N ALA A 12 18.88 26.77 -12.41
CA ALA A 12 18.39 28.08 -12.81
C ALA A 12 19.23 29.16 -12.15
N GLU A 13 19.08 30.39 -12.61
CA GLU A 13 19.71 31.57 -12.03
C GLU A 13 19.37 31.72 -10.54
N GLU A 14 20.25 32.38 -9.79
CA GLU A 14 20.05 32.56 -8.35
C GLU A 14 18.76 33.32 -8.03
N SER A 15 18.46 34.38 -8.80
CA SER A 15 17.22 35.16 -8.70
C SER A 15 15.98 34.26 -8.80
N THR A 16 15.94 33.40 -9.82
CA THR A 16 14.87 32.42 -10.04
C THR A 16 14.76 31.44 -8.87
N ARG A 17 15.89 30.90 -8.39
CA ARG A 17 15.91 29.97 -7.25
C ARG A 17 15.43 30.63 -5.97
N GLN A 18 15.82 31.87 -5.72
CA GLN A 18 15.40 32.67 -4.58
C GLN A 18 13.89 32.95 -4.63
N GLN A 19 13.38 33.41 -5.76
CA GLN A 19 11.95 33.69 -5.94
C GLN A 19 11.09 32.44 -5.76
N LEU A 20 11.52 31.31 -6.34
CA LEU A 20 10.82 30.03 -6.17
C LEU A 20 10.86 29.56 -4.70
N TRP A 21 12.00 29.72 -4.02
CA TRP A 21 12.10 29.45 -2.58
C TRP A 21 11.10 30.29 -1.80
N GLN A 22 11.03 31.60 -2.07
CA GLN A 22 10.10 32.49 -1.39
C GLN A 22 8.64 32.08 -1.60
N LEU A 23 8.25 31.76 -2.83
CA LEU A 23 6.90 31.26 -3.13
C LEU A 23 6.60 29.96 -2.39
N MET A 24 7.52 29.00 -2.40
CA MET A 24 7.30 27.69 -1.79
C MET A 24 7.35 27.72 -0.25
N ALA A 25 8.30 28.44 0.33
CA ALA A 25 8.56 28.45 1.77
C ALA A 25 7.73 29.49 2.52
N HIS A 26 7.52 30.69 1.99
CA HIS A 26 6.83 31.76 2.71
C HIS A 26 5.35 31.89 2.35
N LYS A 27 4.90 31.37 1.21
CA LYS A 27 3.47 31.42 0.83
C LYS A 27 2.82 30.04 0.83
N ASN A 28 3.33 29.13 0.02
CA ASN A 28 2.65 27.85 -0.23
C ASN A 28 2.74 26.86 0.94
N THR A 29 3.89 26.75 1.61
CA THR A 29 4.02 25.88 2.79
C THR A 29 3.12 26.36 3.94
N PRO A 30 3.10 27.65 4.28
CA PRO A 30 2.12 28.21 5.22
C PRO A 30 0.67 27.98 4.81
N LEU A 31 0.33 28.14 3.52
CA LEU A 31 -1.02 27.84 3.03
C LEU A 31 -1.40 26.36 3.26
N ILE A 32 -0.49 25.42 2.95
CA ILE A 32 -0.73 23.99 3.19
C ILE A 32 -0.90 23.73 4.69
N ASN A 33 -0.07 24.33 5.55
CA ASN A 33 -0.18 24.19 7.00
C ASN A 33 -1.54 24.69 7.51
N GLU A 34 -1.99 25.86 7.03
CA GLU A 34 -3.28 26.44 7.38
C GLU A 34 -4.44 25.56 6.90
N LEU A 35 -4.38 25.04 5.67
CA LEU A 35 -5.38 24.11 5.15
C LEU A 35 -5.45 22.81 5.95
N LEU A 36 -4.30 22.26 6.37
CA LEU A 36 -4.28 21.08 7.23
C LEU A 36 -4.99 21.37 8.57
N LEU A 37 -4.74 22.55 9.14
CA LEU A 37 -5.38 22.97 10.39
C LEU A 37 -6.90 23.18 10.23
N GLN A 38 -7.34 23.90 9.20
CA GLN A 38 -8.76 24.17 8.97
C GLN A 38 -9.58 22.91 8.66
N VAL A 39 -9.00 21.93 7.96
CA VAL A 39 -9.69 20.64 7.73
C VAL A 39 -9.92 19.91 9.06
N ALA A 40 -8.94 19.93 9.97
CA ALA A 40 -9.08 19.31 11.28
C ALA A 40 -10.09 20.03 12.19
N GLN A 41 -10.24 21.35 12.04
CA GLN A 41 -11.16 22.18 12.82
C GLN A 41 -12.58 22.23 12.22
N HIS A 42 -12.80 21.60 11.07
CA HIS A 42 -14.10 21.65 10.41
C HIS A 42 -15.18 20.91 11.24
N PRO A 43 -16.40 21.45 11.38
CA PRO A 43 -17.47 20.82 12.18
C PRO A 43 -17.75 19.36 11.79
N ASP A 44 -17.74 19.06 10.50
CA ASP A 44 -17.97 17.70 9.98
C ASP A 44 -16.77 16.75 10.08
N PHE A 45 -15.63 17.17 10.65
CA PHE A 45 -14.38 16.39 10.63
C PHE A 45 -14.55 14.98 11.21
N GLU A 46 -15.21 14.87 12.36
CA GLU A 46 -15.49 13.57 12.99
C GLU A 46 -16.41 12.68 12.15
N THR A 47 -17.34 13.28 11.40
CA THR A 47 -18.17 12.50 10.45
C THR A 47 -17.33 11.95 9.29
N TRP A 48 -16.36 12.72 8.80
CA TRP A 48 -15.44 12.27 7.75
C TRP A 48 -14.48 11.20 8.26
N ARG A 49 -14.01 11.32 9.51
CA ARG A 49 -13.20 10.32 10.20
C ARG A 49 -13.92 8.97 10.28
N LYS A 50 -15.18 8.96 10.71
CA LYS A 50 -16.02 7.75 10.76
C LYS A 50 -16.28 7.16 9.37
N LYS A 51 -16.60 8.00 8.38
CA LYS A 51 -16.86 7.55 6.99
C LYS A 51 -15.58 7.13 6.25
N GLY A 52 -14.43 7.65 6.67
CA GLY A 52 -13.12 7.53 6.04
C GLY A 52 -12.97 8.31 4.75
N LYS A 53 -13.73 9.41 4.57
CA LYS A 53 -13.71 10.21 3.33
C LYS A 53 -14.20 11.64 3.57
N ILE A 54 -13.48 12.62 3.02
CA ILE A 54 -13.90 14.03 2.97
C ILE A 54 -14.89 14.24 1.81
N ALA A 55 -15.87 15.12 2.01
CA ALA A 55 -16.76 15.55 0.94
C ALA A 55 -16.00 16.26 -0.20
N LYS A 56 -16.41 16.00 -1.44
CA LYS A 56 -15.70 16.51 -2.63
C LYS A 56 -15.80 18.03 -2.69
N GLY A 57 -14.66 18.71 -2.81
CA GLY A 57 -14.59 20.16 -3.02
C GLY A 57 -14.47 21.00 -1.75
N ILE A 58 -14.56 20.42 -0.55
CA ILE A 58 -14.41 21.14 0.72
C ILE A 58 -13.06 21.85 0.82
N ILE A 59 -11.96 21.15 0.53
CA ILE A 59 -10.62 21.73 0.60
C ILE A 59 -10.47 22.89 -0.41
N THR A 60 -11.14 22.79 -1.56
CA THR A 60 -11.19 23.89 -2.54
C THR A 60 -11.92 25.12 -1.97
N GLN A 61 -13.02 24.93 -1.23
CA GLN A 61 -13.76 26.01 -0.58
C GLN A 61 -12.94 26.67 0.53
N LEU A 62 -12.30 25.88 1.39
CA LEU A 62 -11.38 26.39 2.43
C LEU A 62 -10.21 27.16 1.80
N CYS A 63 -9.66 26.68 0.69
CA CYS A 63 -8.60 27.40 0.00
C CYS A 63 -9.09 28.70 -0.66
N GLN A 64 -10.36 28.77 -1.09
CA GLN A 64 -10.93 29.98 -1.69
C GLN A 64 -11.02 31.14 -0.68
N SER A 65 -11.42 30.89 0.56
CA SER A 65 -11.46 31.93 1.61
C SER A 65 -10.06 32.45 1.96
N LEU A 66 -9.04 31.60 1.83
CA LEU A 66 -7.64 31.97 2.10
C LEU A 66 -6.97 32.75 0.97
N LYS A 67 -7.55 32.82 -0.23
CA LYS A 67 -6.94 33.54 -1.37
C LYS A 67 -6.85 35.04 -1.19
N THR A 68 -7.74 35.61 -0.38
CA THR A 68 -7.81 37.04 -0.09
C THR A 68 -6.94 37.44 1.11
N ASP A 69 -6.44 36.47 1.88
CA ASP A 69 -5.54 36.72 3.02
C ASP A 69 -4.19 37.26 2.52
N LEU A 70 -3.72 38.35 3.12
CA LEU A 70 -2.43 38.99 2.83
C LEU A 70 -1.25 38.01 2.92
N ARG A 71 -1.36 36.98 3.77
CA ARG A 71 -0.33 35.93 3.93
C ARG A 71 -0.16 35.08 2.65
N PHE A 72 -1.23 34.89 1.88
CA PHE A 72 -1.26 33.93 0.77
C PHE A 72 -1.48 34.59 -0.60
N ILE A 73 -1.94 35.85 -0.62
CA ILE A 73 -2.24 36.59 -1.85
C ILE A 73 -1.03 36.73 -2.79
N GLY A 74 -1.31 36.82 -4.09
CA GLY A 74 -0.30 37.06 -5.14
C GLY A 74 0.59 35.86 -5.47
N GLN A 75 0.29 34.65 -4.97
CA GLN A 75 0.93 33.43 -5.48
C GLN A 75 0.24 32.94 -6.79
N PRO A 76 0.96 32.25 -7.68
CA PRO A 76 0.37 31.76 -8.93
C PRO A 76 -0.76 30.76 -8.68
N GLY A 77 -1.78 30.78 -9.55
CA GLY A 77 -2.95 29.88 -9.46
C GLY A 77 -2.59 28.40 -9.26
N ARG A 78 -1.48 27.96 -9.88
CA ARG A 78 -0.96 26.59 -9.77
C ARG A 78 -0.59 26.19 -8.35
N PHE A 79 -0.09 27.10 -7.53
CA PHE A 79 0.33 26.82 -6.17
C PHE A 79 -0.88 26.52 -5.29
N TYR A 80 -1.97 27.27 -5.44
CA TYR A 80 -3.25 26.97 -4.79
C TYR A 80 -3.78 25.58 -5.17
N THR A 81 -3.78 25.24 -6.47
CA THR A 81 -4.23 23.91 -6.93
C THR A 81 -3.35 22.81 -6.34
N SER A 82 -2.03 22.98 -6.36
CA SER A 82 -1.09 22.04 -5.76
C SER A 82 -1.34 21.87 -4.27
N ALA A 83 -1.56 22.95 -3.52
CA ALA A 83 -1.84 22.90 -2.09
C ALA A 83 -3.13 22.11 -1.79
N ILE A 84 -4.21 22.38 -2.54
CA ILE A 84 -5.49 21.67 -2.42
C ILE A 84 -5.29 20.17 -2.63
N THR A 85 -4.66 19.77 -3.74
CA THR A 85 -4.46 18.34 -4.05
C THR A 85 -3.56 17.65 -3.04
N PHE A 86 -2.53 18.35 -2.55
CA PHE A 86 -1.61 17.81 -1.57
C PHE A 86 -2.32 17.51 -0.24
N VAL A 87 -3.13 18.45 0.25
CA VAL A 87 -3.95 18.28 1.46
C VAL A 87 -5.01 17.18 1.27
N ASP A 88 -5.66 17.12 0.11
CA ASP A 88 -6.66 16.09 -0.21
C ASP A 88 -6.04 14.69 -0.18
N CYS A 89 -4.86 14.51 -0.79
CA CYS A 89 -4.14 13.24 -0.78
C CYS A 89 -3.72 12.81 0.63
N ILE A 90 -3.24 13.75 1.45
CA ILE A 90 -2.84 13.51 2.84
C ILE A 90 -4.02 13.01 3.65
N TYR A 91 -5.14 13.75 3.64
CA TYR A 91 -6.31 13.37 4.41
C TYR A 91 -6.98 12.12 3.88
N LYS A 92 -7.04 11.92 2.57
CA LYS A 92 -7.54 10.67 1.99
C LYS A 92 -6.78 9.46 2.55
N SER A 93 -5.46 9.53 2.55
CA SER A 93 -4.61 8.45 3.06
C SER A 93 -4.77 8.26 4.58
N TRP A 94 -4.80 9.36 5.34
CA TRP A 94 -4.96 9.33 6.78
C TRP A 94 -6.34 8.77 7.20
N LEU A 95 -7.43 9.22 6.56
CA LEU A 95 -8.79 8.78 6.84
C LEU A 95 -9.03 7.31 6.48
N GLU A 96 -8.45 6.82 5.38
CA GLU A 96 -8.50 5.39 5.05
C GLU A 96 -7.80 4.55 6.14
N LEU A 97 -6.68 5.04 6.67
CA LEU A 97 -5.95 4.39 7.76
C LEU A 97 -6.75 4.43 9.07
N MET A 98 -7.35 5.57 9.43
CA MET A 98 -8.22 5.70 10.60
C MET A 98 -9.42 4.76 10.52
N LYS A 99 -10.11 4.69 9.38
CA LYS A 99 -11.22 3.76 9.15
C LYS A 99 -10.81 2.30 9.31
N LEU A 100 -9.62 1.95 8.83
CA LEU A 100 -9.08 0.60 9.00
C LEU A 100 -8.79 0.28 10.48
N ASN A 101 -8.17 1.21 11.21
CA ASN A 101 -7.89 1.06 12.62
C ASN A 101 -9.19 0.96 13.44
N GLN A 102 -10.20 1.78 13.12
CA GLN A 102 -11.50 1.77 13.76
C GLN A 102 -12.19 0.41 13.61
N ARG A 103 -12.24 -0.13 12.39
CA ARG A 103 -12.78 -1.48 12.12
C ARG A 103 -12.01 -2.58 12.87
N ARG A 104 -10.69 -2.43 13.00
CA ARG A 104 -9.87 -3.38 13.78
C ARG A 104 -10.18 -3.28 15.27
N LEU A 105 -10.31 -2.07 15.80
CA LEU A 105 -10.67 -1.83 17.19
C LEU A 105 -12.06 -2.41 17.49
N GLU A 106 -13.06 -2.14 16.65
CA GLU A 106 -14.42 -2.69 16.78
C GLU A 106 -14.40 -4.23 16.81
N GLY A 107 -13.67 -4.86 15.89
CA GLY A 107 -13.53 -6.32 15.88
C GLY A 107 -12.82 -6.87 17.13
N LYS A 108 -11.82 -6.15 17.65
CA LYS A 108 -11.08 -6.54 18.85
C LYS A 108 -11.89 -6.33 20.13
N ASN A 109 -12.66 -5.24 20.22
CA ASN A 109 -13.59 -4.98 21.31
C ASN A 109 -14.73 -6.00 21.33
N ARG A 110 -15.30 -6.34 20.16
CA ARG A 110 -16.28 -7.44 20.02
C ARG A 110 -15.69 -8.74 20.56
N TRP A 111 -14.45 -9.04 20.19
CA TRP A 111 -13.75 -10.21 20.68
C TRP A 111 -13.47 -10.18 22.19
N GLN A 112 -13.04 -9.04 22.75
CA GLN A 112 -12.78 -8.89 24.17
C GLN A 112 -14.03 -9.13 25.02
N LYS A 113 -15.20 -8.66 24.56
CA LYS A 113 -16.49 -8.90 25.23
C LYS A 113 -16.87 -10.37 25.30
N MET A 114 -16.48 -11.15 24.28
CA MET A 114 -16.79 -12.59 24.18
C MET A 114 -15.74 -13.46 24.88
N LEU A 115 -14.51 -12.97 25.02
CA LEU A 115 -13.38 -13.73 25.54
C LEU A 115 -13.45 -13.87 27.07
N LYS A 116 -14.17 -14.90 27.53
CA LYS A 116 -14.31 -15.27 28.94
C LYS A 116 -13.57 -16.57 29.27
N SER A 117 -13.06 -16.68 30.50
CA SER A 117 -12.46 -17.89 31.05
C SER A 117 -13.52 -18.97 31.26
N ASP A 118 -13.10 -20.22 31.38
CA ASP A 118 -14.00 -21.35 31.67
C ASP A 118 -14.74 -21.13 33.01
N ALA A 119 -14.08 -20.53 34.01
CA ALA A 119 -14.70 -20.15 35.28
C ALA A 119 -15.77 -19.05 35.10
N GLU A 120 -15.45 -17.97 34.38
CA GLU A 120 -16.40 -16.89 34.09
C GLU A 120 -17.62 -17.40 33.29
N LEU A 121 -17.43 -18.32 32.34
CA LEU A 121 -18.52 -18.90 31.55
C LEU A 121 -19.46 -19.77 32.40
N VAL A 122 -18.92 -20.53 33.35
CA VAL A 122 -19.69 -21.34 34.30
C VAL A 122 -20.48 -20.45 35.25
N GLU A 123 -19.86 -19.37 35.73
CA GLU A 123 -20.51 -18.38 36.59
C GLU A 123 -21.67 -17.67 35.86
N ASP A 124 -21.42 -17.15 34.65
CA ASP A 124 -22.42 -16.43 33.85
C ASP A 124 -23.63 -17.30 33.48
N SER A 125 -23.40 -18.56 33.13
CA SER A 125 -24.47 -19.47 32.69
C SER A 125 -25.14 -20.21 33.85
N SER A 126 -24.60 -20.11 35.07
CA SER A 126 -25.03 -20.93 36.22
C SER A 126 -25.11 -22.43 35.89
N ALA A 127 -24.32 -22.87 34.91
CA ALA A 127 -24.33 -24.22 34.35
C ALA A 127 -22.93 -24.82 34.43
N SER A 128 -22.86 -26.14 34.59
CA SER A 128 -21.57 -26.83 34.60
C SER A 128 -20.85 -26.69 33.26
N LEU A 129 -19.53 -26.75 33.28
CA LEU A 129 -18.70 -26.70 32.08
C LEU A 129 -19.10 -27.79 31.05
N ASP A 130 -19.53 -28.95 31.52
CA ASP A 130 -19.97 -30.05 30.65
C ASP A 130 -21.30 -29.76 29.96
N LEU A 131 -22.21 -29.01 30.59
CA LEU A 131 -23.43 -28.50 29.93
C LEU A 131 -23.09 -27.48 28.85
N ILE A 132 -22.12 -26.58 29.10
CA ILE A 132 -21.63 -25.62 28.10
C ILE A 132 -20.98 -26.35 26.92
N ARG A 133 -20.17 -27.39 27.18
CA ARG A 133 -19.57 -28.25 26.14
C ARG A 133 -20.63 -29.00 25.34
N SER A 134 -21.66 -29.53 26.01
CA SER A 134 -22.77 -30.24 25.36
C SER A 134 -23.57 -29.30 24.45
N LYS A 135 -23.86 -28.09 24.91
CA LYS A 135 -24.51 -27.05 24.09
C LYS A 135 -23.60 -26.60 22.94
N ALA A 136 -22.29 -26.48 23.16
CA ALA A 136 -21.33 -26.18 22.11
C ALA A 136 -21.28 -27.28 21.03
N THR A 137 -21.35 -28.56 21.42
CA THR A 137 -21.46 -29.66 20.46
C THR A 137 -22.78 -29.62 19.68
N GLU A 138 -23.89 -29.25 20.33
CA GLU A 138 -25.19 -29.08 19.67
C GLU A 138 -25.14 -27.96 18.63
N ILE A 139 -24.52 -26.82 18.96
CA ILE A 139 -24.37 -25.67 18.05
C ILE A 139 -23.49 -26.03 16.86
N LEU A 140 -22.40 -26.78 17.07
CA LEU A 140 -21.57 -27.28 15.97
C LEU A 140 -22.34 -28.26 15.09
N ALA A 141 -23.13 -29.16 15.68
CA ALA A 141 -23.96 -30.11 14.96
C ALA A 141 -25.06 -29.41 14.14
N GLN A 142 -25.70 -28.38 14.70
CA GLN A 142 -26.67 -27.55 13.99
C GLN A 142 -26.03 -26.75 12.85
N ALA A 143 -24.82 -26.22 13.06
CA ALA A 143 -24.08 -25.53 12.00
C ALA A 143 -23.65 -26.48 10.86
N GLN A 144 -23.31 -27.72 11.20
CA GLN A 144 -23.02 -28.79 10.23
C GLN A 144 -24.30 -29.21 9.47
N LEU A 145 -25.41 -29.43 10.17
CA LEU A 145 -26.71 -29.73 9.57
C LEU A 145 -27.21 -28.60 8.68
N ASN A 146 -27.01 -27.34 9.05
CA ASN A 146 -27.35 -26.18 8.22
C ASN A 146 -26.45 -26.07 6.97
N SER A 147 -25.19 -26.50 7.07
CA SER A 147 -24.30 -26.59 5.89
C SER A 147 -24.67 -27.75 4.95
N GLU A 148 -25.21 -28.84 5.50
CA GLU A 148 -25.70 -30.01 4.77
C GLU A 148 -27.11 -29.76 4.17
N SER A 149 -28.00 -29.07 4.86
CA SER A 149 -29.33 -28.68 4.36
C SER A 149 -29.24 -27.59 3.28
N LEU A 150 -28.31 -26.64 3.38
CA LEU A 150 -27.98 -25.74 2.25
C LEU A 150 -27.40 -26.50 1.04
N SER A 151 -26.84 -27.70 1.23
CA SER A 151 -26.39 -28.56 0.14
C SER A 151 -27.50 -29.49 -0.41
N ALA A 152 -28.55 -29.75 0.37
CA ALA A 152 -29.72 -30.56 0.03
C ALA A 152 -30.88 -29.73 -0.56
N GLU A 153 -31.18 -28.54 -0.04
CA GLU A 153 -32.18 -27.61 -0.59
C GLU A 153 -31.76 -27.05 -1.96
N ASN A 154 -30.45 -26.96 -2.23
CA ASN A 154 -29.95 -26.66 -3.57
C ASN A 154 -30.15 -27.80 -4.59
N GLN A 155 -30.59 -28.99 -4.14
CA GLN A 155 -30.98 -30.11 -5.01
C GLN A 155 -32.50 -30.24 -5.19
N GLU A 156 -33.33 -29.75 -4.27
CA GLU A 156 -34.79 -29.82 -4.39
C GLU A 156 -35.47 -28.51 -4.86
N ASN A 157 -34.91 -27.33 -4.58
CA ASN A 157 -35.43 -26.06 -5.13
C ASN A 157 -35.06 -25.78 -6.60
N ASN A 158 -34.54 -26.79 -7.31
CA ASN A 158 -34.25 -26.73 -8.75
C ASN A 158 -35.32 -27.38 -9.65
N LYS A 159 -36.54 -27.61 -9.13
CA LYS A 159 -37.67 -28.11 -9.94
C LYS A 159 -38.88 -27.19 -10.11
N SER A 160 -38.94 -26.01 -9.48
CA SER A 160 -40.02 -25.06 -9.77
C SER A 160 -39.57 -23.60 -9.59
N GLU A 161 -38.70 -23.15 -10.51
CA GLU A 161 -38.69 -21.78 -11.05
C GLU A 161 -37.51 -21.66 -12.03
N LYS A 162 -37.69 -22.27 -13.19
CA LYS A 162 -36.93 -21.96 -14.40
C LYS A 162 -37.86 -21.29 -15.40
N SER A 163 -37.95 -19.97 -15.31
CA SER A 163 -37.98 -19.14 -16.51
C SER A 163 -37.08 -17.91 -16.28
N ILE A 164 -36.07 -17.78 -17.16
CA ILE A 164 -35.22 -16.60 -17.37
C ILE A 164 -34.01 -16.43 -16.41
N LYS A 165 -32.93 -17.22 -16.62
CA LYS A 165 -31.67 -16.75 -17.23
C LYS A 165 -30.59 -17.85 -17.23
N LYS A 166 -30.03 -18.05 -18.42
CA LYS A 166 -29.03 -19.04 -18.79
C LYS A 166 -27.68 -18.75 -18.11
N GLN A 167 -27.07 -19.76 -17.48
CA GLN A 167 -25.72 -20.25 -17.84
C GLN A 167 -25.25 -21.44 -16.99
N LYS A 168 -24.47 -22.31 -17.66
CA LYS A 168 -23.55 -23.39 -17.20
C LYS A 168 -24.06 -24.84 -17.19
N LYS A 169 -23.46 -25.64 -18.09
CA LYS A 169 -22.92 -26.99 -17.85
C LYS A 169 -21.46 -26.92 -18.32
N GLY A 170 -20.42 -27.48 -17.71
CA GLY A 170 -20.17 -28.42 -16.61
C GLY A 170 -18.70 -28.86 -16.82
N LYS A 171 -17.87 -29.15 -15.81
CA LYS A 171 -17.86 -30.44 -15.09
C LYS A 171 -16.88 -30.41 -13.90
N LYS A 172 -17.26 -31.14 -12.85
CA LYS A 172 -16.54 -31.49 -11.61
C LYS A 172 -15.29 -32.36 -11.86
N LYS A 173 -14.21 -32.19 -11.07
CA LYS A 173 -13.81 -33.12 -9.98
C LYS A 173 -12.52 -32.73 -9.21
N ASN A 174 -12.56 -33.04 -7.91
CA ASN A 174 -11.50 -33.36 -6.92
C ASN A 174 -10.60 -32.25 -6.33
N ASN A 175 -10.80 -31.93 -5.03
CA ASN A 175 -9.78 -32.10 -3.97
C ASN A 175 -10.30 -31.73 -2.57
N LYS A 176 -10.25 -32.71 -1.66
CA LYS A 176 -10.86 -32.77 -0.32
C LYS A 176 -9.92 -32.30 0.81
N LYS A 177 -9.15 -31.22 0.62
CA LYS A 177 -8.14 -30.78 1.62
C LYS A 177 -8.05 -29.27 1.87
N SER A 178 -8.84 -28.46 1.15
CA SER A 178 -8.90 -26.99 1.34
C SER A 178 -10.19 -26.51 2.04
N GLU A 179 -11.16 -27.40 2.22
CA GLU A 179 -12.49 -27.08 2.79
C GLU A 179 -12.39 -26.67 4.27
N GLU A 180 -11.63 -27.40 5.10
CA GLU A 180 -11.51 -27.15 6.55
C GLU A 180 -11.10 -25.70 6.91
N SER A 181 -10.23 -25.05 6.13
CA SER A 181 -9.75 -23.70 6.46
C SER A 181 -10.70 -22.58 6.01
N GLU A 182 -11.51 -22.82 4.97
CA GLU A 182 -12.55 -21.89 4.54
C GLU A 182 -13.83 -22.09 5.36
N GLU A 183 -14.17 -23.34 5.69
CA GLU A 183 -15.27 -23.70 6.60
C GLU A 183 -15.06 -23.12 8.00
N ASN A 184 -13.83 -23.16 8.55
CA ASN A 184 -13.56 -22.53 9.85
C ASN A 184 -13.70 -21.00 9.82
N LYS A 185 -13.40 -20.34 8.68
CA LYS A 185 -13.61 -18.88 8.52
C LYS A 185 -15.10 -18.54 8.37
N SER A 186 -15.89 -19.37 7.69
CA SER A 186 -17.34 -19.18 7.56
C SER A 186 -18.09 -19.49 8.87
N LEU A 187 -17.69 -20.55 9.57
CA LEU A 187 -18.25 -20.96 10.85
C LEU A 187 -17.95 -19.94 11.95
N SER A 188 -16.71 -19.45 12.05
CA SER A 188 -16.37 -18.40 13.02
C SER A 188 -17.23 -17.16 12.80
N LYS A 189 -17.44 -16.73 11.56
CA LYS A 189 -18.30 -15.59 11.24
C LYS A 189 -19.75 -15.84 11.66
N ALA A 190 -20.30 -17.02 11.36
CA ALA A 190 -21.65 -17.40 11.75
C ALA A 190 -21.82 -17.43 13.28
N LEU A 191 -20.83 -17.92 14.02
CA LEU A 191 -20.82 -17.92 15.48
C LEU A 191 -20.76 -16.51 16.07
N PHE A 192 -19.95 -15.62 15.49
CA PHE A 192 -19.93 -14.20 15.88
C PHE A 192 -21.33 -13.57 15.73
N ASP A 193 -22.00 -13.81 14.61
CA ASP A 193 -23.33 -13.25 14.34
C ASP A 193 -24.42 -13.90 15.21
N ALA A 194 -24.33 -15.22 15.48
CA ALA A 194 -25.23 -15.92 16.39
C ALA A 194 -25.13 -15.41 17.84
N TYR A 195 -23.93 -15.10 18.32
CA TYR A 195 -23.73 -14.52 19.66
C TYR A 195 -24.50 -13.21 19.87
N GLU A 196 -24.60 -12.37 18.82
CA GLU A 196 -25.29 -11.08 18.91
C GLU A 196 -26.81 -11.22 18.86
N ASN A 197 -27.33 -12.24 18.18
CA ASN A 197 -28.77 -12.42 17.94
C ASN A 197 -29.45 -13.34 18.98
N THR A 198 -28.69 -14.17 19.68
CA THR A 198 -29.26 -15.07 20.71
C THR A 198 -29.35 -14.35 22.04
N GLU A 199 -30.48 -14.44 22.73
CA GLU A 199 -30.68 -13.94 24.09
C GLU A 199 -30.37 -14.99 25.17
N ASP A 200 -30.38 -16.28 24.81
CA ASP A 200 -30.05 -17.38 25.72
C ASP A 200 -28.57 -17.32 26.18
N ILE A 201 -28.41 -17.22 27.50
CA ILE A 201 -27.12 -17.07 28.18
C ILE A 201 -26.28 -18.33 28.02
N LEU A 202 -26.89 -19.53 28.08
CA LEU A 202 -26.17 -20.79 27.93
C LEU A 202 -25.62 -20.93 26.50
N THR A 203 -26.44 -20.61 25.49
CA THR A 203 -26.01 -20.58 24.09
C THR A 203 -24.92 -19.53 23.84
N ARG A 204 -25.02 -18.33 24.43
CA ARG A 204 -23.93 -17.32 24.36
C ARG A 204 -22.62 -17.84 24.95
N CYS A 205 -22.68 -18.49 26.12
CA CYS A 205 -21.49 -19.04 26.78
C CYS A 205 -20.87 -20.18 25.95
N ALA A 206 -21.69 -21.04 25.36
CA ALA A 206 -21.24 -22.10 24.46
C ALA A 206 -20.59 -21.54 23.18
N ILE A 207 -21.13 -20.47 22.59
CA ILE A 207 -20.52 -19.80 21.43
C ILE A 207 -19.17 -19.17 21.80
N SER A 208 -19.08 -18.47 22.94
CA SER A 208 -17.82 -17.91 23.44
C SER A 208 -16.76 -18.99 23.67
N TYR A 209 -17.16 -20.12 24.25
CA TYR A 209 -16.30 -21.29 24.43
C TYR A 209 -15.76 -21.81 23.10
N LEU A 210 -16.61 -21.96 22.09
CA LEU A 210 -16.21 -22.39 20.75
C LEU A 210 -15.24 -21.39 20.11
N LEU A 211 -15.55 -20.10 20.12
CA LEU A 211 -14.69 -19.07 19.53
C LEU A 211 -13.32 -19.00 20.22
N LYS A 212 -13.25 -19.16 21.55
CA LYS A 212 -12.00 -19.19 22.33
C LYS A 212 -11.09 -20.33 21.91
N ASN A 213 -11.68 -21.50 21.65
CA ASN A 213 -10.99 -22.75 21.32
C ASN A 213 -10.87 -23.01 19.80
N GLY A 214 -11.11 -22.00 18.97
CA GLY A 214 -10.93 -22.10 17.51
C GLY A 214 -12.00 -22.93 16.82
N CYS A 215 -13.26 -22.75 17.24
CA CYS A 215 -14.46 -23.47 16.79
C CYS A 215 -14.42 -24.97 17.08
N LYS A 216 -13.84 -25.38 18.22
CA LYS A 216 -13.70 -26.77 18.63
C LYS A 216 -14.05 -26.95 20.10
N VAL A 217 -14.61 -28.12 20.41
CA VAL A 217 -14.81 -28.56 21.80
C VAL A 217 -13.58 -29.35 22.24
N THR A 218 -12.90 -28.87 23.28
CA THR A 218 -11.72 -29.51 23.87
C THR A 218 -12.07 -30.16 25.19
N ASN A 219 -11.54 -31.37 25.44
CA ASN A 219 -11.69 -32.06 26.73
C ASN A 219 -10.60 -31.67 27.75
N LYS A 220 -9.63 -30.85 27.33
CA LYS A 220 -8.58 -30.34 28.21
C LYS A 220 -9.11 -29.15 29.00
N GLU A 221 -8.78 -29.10 30.29
CA GLU A 221 -9.04 -27.95 31.14
C GLU A 221 -8.23 -26.73 30.66
N GLU A 222 -8.80 -25.54 30.84
CA GLU A 222 -8.14 -24.28 30.52
C GLU A 222 -6.97 -24.03 31.48
N ASP A 223 -5.85 -23.57 30.91
CA ASP A 223 -4.71 -23.07 31.68
C ASP A 223 -4.95 -21.57 32.00
N PRO A 224 -5.18 -21.21 33.28
CA PRO A 224 -5.54 -19.84 33.66
C PRO A 224 -4.44 -18.83 33.36
N GLU A 225 -3.16 -19.21 33.50
CA GLU A 225 -2.02 -18.34 33.20
C GLU A 225 -1.90 -18.07 31.70
N LYS A 226 -2.11 -19.09 30.86
CA LYS A 226 -2.13 -18.90 29.40
C LYS A 226 -3.31 -18.04 28.96
N PHE A 227 -4.47 -18.20 29.59
CA PHE A 227 -5.65 -17.39 29.30
C PHE A 227 -5.44 -15.92 29.68
N THR A 228 -4.97 -15.64 30.90
CA THR A 228 -4.69 -14.26 31.36
C THR A 228 -3.65 -13.57 30.48
N ILE A 229 -2.58 -14.27 30.06
CA ILE A 229 -1.61 -13.73 29.10
C ILE A 229 -2.25 -13.43 27.74
N ARG A 230 -3.15 -14.30 27.24
CA ARG A 230 -3.85 -14.10 25.96
C ARG A 230 -4.81 -12.92 26.04
N ARG A 231 -5.54 -12.77 27.14
CA ARG A 231 -6.45 -11.65 27.42
C ARG A 231 -5.68 -10.34 27.55
N ARG A 232 -4.59 -10.32 28.33
CA ARG A 232 -3.74 -9.12 28.46
C ARG A 232 -3.12 -8.69 27.13
N LYS A 233 -2.73 -9.63 26.26
CA LYS A 233 -2.27 -9.29 24.90
C LYS A 233 -3.37 -8.63 24.06
N LEU A 234 -4.60 -9.12 24.17
CA LEU A 234 -5.74 -8.53 23.47
C LEU A 234 -6.02 -7.11 23.98
N GLU A 235 -5.99 -6.90 25.30
CA GLU A 235 -6.11 -5.60 25.94
C GLU A 235 -5.03 -4.63 25.46
N ILE A 236 -3.76 -5.05 25.50
CA ILE A 236 -2.65 -4.24 24.97
C ILE A 236 -2.88 -3.90 23.50
N GLU A 237 -3.34 -4.84 22.67
CA GLU A 237 -3.65 -4.56 21.26
C GLU A 237 -4.80 -3.55 21.07
N ILE A 238 -5.77 -3.54 21.99
CA ILE A 238 -6.89 -2.59 22.02
C ILE A 238 -6.38 -1.21 22.45
N GLU A 239 -5.62 -1.13 23.54
CA GLU A 239 -4.92 0.08 24.01
C GLU A 239 -4.07 0.68 22.88
N ASP A 240 -3.25 -0.16 22.22
CA ASP A 240 -2.42 0.20 21.06
C ASP A 240 -3.22 0.72 19.86
N LEU A 241 -4.45 0.25 19.66
CA LEU A 241 -5.32 0.67 18.57
C LEU A 241 -6.07 1.95 18.93
N GLN A 242 -6.44 2.13 20.20
CA GLN A 242 -6.98 3.37 20.74
C GLN A 242 -5.95 4.50 20.63
N GLU A 243 -4.71 4.29 21.09
CA GLU A 243 -3.62 5.28 20.93
C GLU A 243 -3.36 5.62 19.45
N LYS A 244 -3.48 4.63 18.55
CA LYS A 244 -3.36 4.84 17.09
C LYS A 244 -4.57 5.52 16.45
N LEU A 245 -5.74 5.50 17.09
CA LEU A 245 -6.92 6.23 16.64
C LEU A 245 -6.88 7.66 17.15
N GLU A 246 -6.39 7.84 18.37
CA GLU A 246 -5.97 9.13 18.93
C GLU A 246 -4.72 9.70 18.24
N ALA A 247 -4.13 8.94 17.30
CA ALA A 247 -2.96 9.34 16.56
C ALA A 247 -3.15 10.74 15.95
N ARG A 248 -2.10 11.53 16.15
CA ARG A 248 -2.04 12.95 15.78
C ARG A 248 -2.47 13.18 14.33
N LEU A 249 -3.21 14.27 14.16
CA LEU A 249 -3.62 14.84 12.87
C LEU A 249 -2.44 14.93 11.90
N PRO A 250 -2.72 14.93 10.58
CA PRO A 250 -1.69 15.18 9.59
C PRO A 250 -0.86 16.44 9.92
N LYS A 251 0.46 16.27 9.96
CA LYS A 251 1.36 17.26 10.55
C LYS A 251 1.74 18.35 9.55
N ALA A 252 1.73 19.59 10.02
CA ALA A 252 2.32 20.74 9.35
C ALA A 252 3.86 20.65 9.26
N ARG A 253 4.46 21.45 8.37
CA ARG A 253 5.91 21.67 8.31
C ARG A 253 6.28 22.97 8.98
N ASP A 254 7.16 22.90 9.98
CA ASP A 254 7.83 24.06 10.53
C ASP A 254 9.18 24.21 9.83
N LEU A 255 9.35 25.28 9.06
CA LEU A 255 10.58 25.61 8.35
C LEU A 255 11.51 26.52 9.18
N THR A 256 10.99 27.08 10.26
CA THR A 256 11.66 28.08 11.11
C THR A 256 12.14 27.52 12.44
N ASP A 257 11.78 26.26 12.73
CA ASP A 257 11.97 25.61 14.03
C ASP A 257 11.32 26.37 15.18
N SER A 258 10.37 27.27 14.91
CA SER A 258 9.71 28.10 15.93
C SER A 258 8.90 27.26 16.91
N SER A 259 8.20 26.23 16.42
CA SER A 259 7.49 25.29 17.28
C SER A 259 8.44 24.47 18.13
N TRP A 260 9.61 24.10 17.59
CA TRP A 260 10.62 23.38 18.35
C TRP A 260 11.23 24.28 19.43
N LEU A 261 11.59 25.52 19.09
CA LEU A 261 12.14 26.52 20.02
C LEU A 261 11.15 26.86 21.13
N ASN A 262 9.87 27.08 20.80
CA ASN A 262 8.83 27.34 21.80
C ASN A 262 8.65 26.14 22.74
N ASN A 263 8.68 24.91 22.23
CA ASN A 263 8.60 23.71 23.07
C ASN A 263 9.86 23.54 23.93
N LEU A 264 11.05 23.93 23.44
CA LEU A 264 12.27 23.93 24.23
C LEU A 264 12.19 24.97 25.36
N GLU A 265 11.68 26.15 25.05
CA GLU A 265 11.45 27.21 26.03
C GLU A 265 10.44 26.78 27.10
N LEU A 266 9.32 26.18 26.70
CA LEU A 266 8.34 25.61 27.64
C LEU A 266 8.97 24.52 28.51
N ALA A 267 9.67 23.55 27.91
CA ALA A 267 10.30 22.45 28.64
C ALA A 267 11.44 22.90 29.58
N THR A 268 12.01 24.08 29.37
CA THR A 268 13.04 24.64 30.26
C THR A 268 12.46 25.54 31.35
N LYS A 269 11.28 26.14 31.13
CA LYS A 269 10.64 27.07 32.07
C LYS A 269 9.56 26.43 32.94
N GLN A 270 8.97 25.33 32.50
CA GLN A 270 7.81 24.71 33.13
C GLN A 270 8.05 23.22 33.41
N VAL A 271 7.38 22.71 34.44
CA VAL A 271 7.28 21.27 34.71
C VAL A 271 5.99 20.78 34.06
N PRO A 272 6.01 19.70 33.26
CA PRO A 272 4.79 19.20 32.64
C PRO A 272 3.81 18.74 33.72
N GLU A 273 2.54 19.07 33.55
CA GLU A 273 1.47 18.77 34.50
C GLU A 273 1.06 17.29 34.46
N SER A 274 1.39 16.59 33.36
CA SER A 274 1.07 15.17 33.16
C SER A 274 2.15 14.42 32.37
N GLU A 275 2.13 13.08 32.46
CA GLU A 275 2.99 12.23 31.63
C GLU A 275 2.70 12.39 30.13
N GLU A 276 1.45 12.65 29.76
CA GLU A 276 1.04 12.89 28.37
C GLU A 276 1.64 14.18 27.83
N GLU A 277 1.64 15.23 28.65
CA GLU A 277 2.27 16.50 28.32
C GLU A 277 3.80 16.36 28.22
N ALA A 278 4.42 15.68 29.18
CA ALA A 278 5.86 15.39 29.15
C ALA A 278 6.25 14.61 27.88
N LYS A 279 5.48 13.57 27.54
CA LYS A 279 5.66 12.79 26.30
C LYS A 279 5.43 13.65 25.06
N SER A 280 4.46 14.57 25.10
CA SER A 280 4.18 15.51 24.02
C SER A 280 5.35 16.46 23.74
N TRP A 281 5.93 17.04 24.80
CA TRP A 281 7.11 17.91 24.70
C TRP A 281 8.34 17.13 24.21
N GLN A 282 8.57 15.94 24.78
CA GLN A 282 9.66 15.07 24.36
C GLN A 282 9.54 14.68 22.87
N ASP A 283 8.34 14.29 22.43
CA ASP A 283 8.05 14.00 21.03
C ASP A 283 8.34 15.20 20.13
N ALA A 284 7.98 16.41 20.55
CA ALA A 284 8.23 17.62 19.79
C ALA A 284 9.72 17.91 19.67
N LEU A 285 10.48 17.73 20.76
CA LEU A 285 11.92 18.01 20.81
C LEU A 285 12.78 16.97 20.10
N LEU A 286 12.41 15.69 20.15
CA LEU A 286 13.11 14.61 19.46
C LEU A 286 12.82 14.58 17.95
N LYS A 287 11.81 15.31 17.50
CA LYS A 287 11.39 15.32 16.10
C LYS A 287 12.38 16.11 15.24
N LYS A 288 12.89 15.47 14.19
CA LYS A 288 13.60 16.19 13.13
C LYS A 288 12.61 17.06 12.35
N SER A 289 12.80 18.38 12.39
CA SER A 289 12.09 19.30 11.52
C SER A 289 12.50 19.13 10.05
N SER A 290 11.61 19.51 9.14
CA SER A 290 11.89 19.51 7.71
C SER A 290 12.40 20.89 7.34
N SER A 291 13.66 21.03 6.94
CA SER A 291 14.22 22.34 6.60
C SER A 291 13.89 22.78 5.17
N VAL A 292 13.04 22.01 4.46
CA VAL A 292 12.62 22.26 3.08
C VAL A 292 11.09 22.40 2.95
N PRO A 293 10.61 23.31 2.09
CA PRO A 293 9.18 23.55 1.89
C PRO A 293 8.46 22.34 1.26
N PHE A 294 7.12 22.34 1.35
CA PHE A 294 6.29 21.38 0.64
C PHE A 294 6.51 21.47 -0.88
N PRO A 295 6.40 20.34 -1.60
CA PRO A 295 6.62 20.31 -3.03
C PRO A 295 5.46 20.93 -3.81
N ILE A 296 5.71 21.34 -5.07
CA ILE A 296 4.69 21.83 -6.01
C ILE A 296 4.39 20.74 -7.05
N ALA A 297 3.13 20.31 -7.09
CA ALA A 297 2.64 19.29 -8.00
C ALA A 297 2.12 19.91 -9.31
N TYR A 298 2.54 19.29 -10.41
CA TYR A 298 2.10 19.56 -11.77
C TYR A 298 1.43 18.30 -12.29
N GLU A 299 0.11 18.22 -12.10
CA GLU A 299 -0.68 17.00 -12.27
C GLU A 299 -0.87 16.58 -13.73
N THR A 300 -0.73 17.52 -14.66
CA THR A 300 -0.89 17.23 -16.08
C THR A 300 0.44 17.37 -16.80
N ASN A 301 0.59 16.63 -17.89
CA ASN A 301 1.77 16.68 -18.72
C ASN A 301 1.90 17.98 -19.54
N GLU A 302 0.79 18.68 -19.74
CA GLU A 302 0.75 20.02 -20.36
C GLU A 302 1.07 21.14 -19.37
N ASP A 303 1.28 20.82 -18.09
CA ASP A 303 1.72 21.82 -17.12
C ASP A 303 3.20 22.21 -17.22
N MET A 304 3.95 21.51 -18.08
CA MET A 304 5.37 21.68 -18.32
C MET A 304 5.61 21.90 -19.81
N THR A 305 6.41 22.91 -20.14
CA THR A 305 6.84 23.20 -21.51
C THR A 305 8.32 22.90 -21.65
N TRP A 306 8.66 21.94 -22.51
CA TRP A 306 10.00 21.45 -22.77
C TRP A 306 10.55 22.09 -24.04
N PHE A 307 11.83 22.47 -24.02
CA PHE A 307 12.52 23.05 -25.18
C PHE A 307 14.04 22.84 -25.08
N LYS A 308 14.79 23.20 -26.12
CA LYS A 308 16.25 23.29 -26.08
C LYS A 308 16.67 24.76 -26.03
N ASN A 309 17.66 25.08 -25.21
CA ASN A 309 18.31 26.39 -25.26
C ASN A 309 19.35 26.45 -26.39
N GLU A 310 19.96 27.62 -26.58
CA GLU A 310 21.01 27.87 -27.59
C GLU A 310 22.21 26.91 -27.46
N LYS A 311 22.49 26.44 -26.24
CA LYS A 311 23.55 25.45 -25.95
C LYS A 311 23.12 24.00 -26.22
N GLY A 312 21.94 23.79 -26.80
CA GLY A 312 21.37 22.46 -27.07
C GLY A 312 20.93 21.68 -25.82
N ARG A 313 20.88 22.32 -24.64
CA ARG A 313 20.46 21.68 -23.39
C ARG A 313 18.95 21.67 -23.26
N ILE A 314 18.41 20.56 -22.76
CA ILE A 314 16.98 20.43 -22.48
C ILE A 314 16.62 21.32 -21.29
N CYS A 315 15.63 22.18 -21.49
CA CYS A 315 15.09 23.10 -20.52
C CYS A 315 13.60 22.85 -20.33
N VAL A 316 13.08 23.28 -19.18
CA VAL A 316 11.66 23.22 -18.85
C VAL A 316 11.18 24.54 -18.26
N LYS A 317 9.96 24.93 -18.65
CA LYS A 317 9.15 25.99 -18.05
C LYS A 317 7.92 25.37 -17.41
N PHE A 318 7.44 25.95 -16.32
CA PHE A 318 6.29 25.42 -15.58
C PHE A 318 5.13 26.42 -15.57
N ASN A 319 3.91 25.90 -15.69
CA ASN A 319 2.70 26.73 -15.61
C ASN A 319 2.64 27.47 -14.26
N GLY A 320 2.35 28.77 -14.31
CA GLY A 320 2.35 29.66 -13.14
C GLY A 320 3.70 30.31 -12.81
N ILE A 321 4.81 29.81 -13.37
CA ILE A 321 6.15 30.42 -13.26
C ILE A 321 6.87 30.40 -14.62
N GLY A 322 6.13 30.63 -15.71
CA GLY A 322 6.58 30.46 -17.09
C GLY A 322 7.66 31.47 -17.55
N GLU A 323 7.85 32.54 -16.79
CA GLU A 323 8.95 33.50 -16.96
C GLU A 323 10.30 32.87 -16.64
N HIS A 324 10.33 31.90 -15.72
CA HIS A 324 11.54 31.23 -15.29
C HIS A 324 11.85 30.00 -16.12
N THR A 325 13.12 29.83 -16.48
CA THR A 325 13.63 28.69 -17.22
C THR A 325 14.52 27.82 -16.33
N PHE A 326 14.35 26.51 -16.42
CA PHE A 326 15.16 25.54 -15.66
C PHE A 326 15.87 24.58 -16.60
N GLU A 327 17.20 24.52 -16.53
CA GLU A 327 18.00 23.53 -17.23
C GLU A 327 17.90 22.16 -16.54
N ILE A 328 17.79 21.10 -17.34
CA ILE A 328 17.69 19.72 -16.85
C ILE A 328 19.09 19.11 -16.71
N TYR A 329 19.48 18.85 -15.47
CA TYR A 329 20.69 18.11 -15.13
C TYR A 329 20.31 16.70 -14.65
N CYS A 330 20.57 15.70 -15.49
CA CYS A 330 20.24 14.31 -15.19
C CYS A 330 21.38 13.37 -15.56
N ASN A 331 21.36 12.16 -15.00
CA ASN A 331 22.28 11.10 -15.38
C ASN A 331 22.01 10.66 -16.83
N LYS A 332 23.06 10.24 -17.57
CA LYS A 332 22.94 9.71 -18.94
C LYS A 332 21.89 8.60 -19.08
N ARG A 333 21.72 7.79 -18.01
CA ARG A 333 20.70 6.72 -17.94
C ARG A 333 19.25 7.21 -17.92
N GLN A 334 18.99 8.47 -17.56
CA GLN A 334 17.64 9.07 -17.52
C GLN A 334 17.38 10.04 -18.67
N LEU A 335 18.43 10.51 -19.36
CA LEU A 335 18.35 11.50 -20.43
C LEU A 335 17.34 11.15 -21.54
N HIS A 336 17.22 9.87 -21.88
CA HIS A 336 16.28 9.42 -22.91
C HIS A 336 14.81 9.74 -22.59
N TRP A 337 14.43 9.75 -21.31
CA TRP A 337 13.07 10.13 -20.90
C TRP A 337 12.80 11.62 -21.16
N PHE A 338 13.73 12.49 -20.78
CA PHE A 338 13.58 13.93 -21.00
C PHE A 338 13.62 14.30 -22.48
N LYS A 339 14.48 13.64 -23.27
CA LYS A 339 14.44 13.74 -24.74
C LYS A 339 13.07 13.36 -25.29
N ARG A 340 12.44 12.33 -24.69
CA ARG A 340 11.12 11.90 -25.13
C ARG A 340 10.02 12.90 -24.81
N PHE A 341 10.06 13.55 -23.65
CA PHE A 341 9.09 14.59 -23.30
C PHE A 341 9.11 15.74 -24.31
N LEU A 342 10.32 16.16 -24.69
CA LEU A 342 10.52 17.16 -25.74
C LEU A 342 9.96 16.69 -27.08
N LEU A 343 10.31 15.49 -27.52
CA LEU A 343 9.83 14.93 -28.79
C LEU A 343 8.30 14.81 -28.84
N ASP A 344 7.67 14.39 -27.74
CA ASP A 344 6.20 14.28 -27.65
C ASP A 344 5.54 15.65 -27.84
N GLN A 345 6.09 16.68 -27.18
CA GLN A 345 5.59 18.03 -27.29
C GLN A 345 5.82 18.65 -28.68
N GLU A 346 7.01 18.46 -29.27
CA GLU A 346 7.34 18.91 -30.63
C GLU A 346 6.45 18.22 -31.68
N THR A 347 6.25 16.90 -31.57
CA THR A 347 5.38 16.14 -32.47
C THR A 347 3.95 16.70 -32.45
N LYS A 348 3.40 16.94 -31.26
CA LYS A 348 2.07 17.54 -31.11
C LYS A 348 2.00 18.93 -31.73
N LYS A 349 2.96 19.81 -31.39
CA LYS A 349 3.02 21.20 -31.88
C LYS A 349 3.14 21.27 -33.40
N ASN A 350 4.04 20.49 -33.99
CA ASN A 350 4.30 20.49 -35.44
C ASN A 350 3.13 19.90 -36.25
N SER A 351 2.25 19.14 -35.61
CA SER A 351 1.07 18.53 -36.24
C SER A 351 -0.20 19.38 -36.16
N ASN A 352 -0.13 20.64 -35.71
CA ASN A 352 -1.31 21.46 -35.38
C ASN A 352 -2.26 20.75 -34.39
N ASP A 353 -1.70 20.15 -33.33
CA ASP A 353 -2.43 19.44 -32.26
C ASP A 353 -3.33 18.28 -32.74
N GLN A 354 -2.94 17.60 -33.82
CA GLN A 354 -3.60 16.37 -34.27
C GLN A 354 -3.37 15.19 -33.31
N TYR A 355 -2.30 15.22 -32.52
CA TYR A 355 -2.03 14.21 -31.50
C TYR A 355 -2.64 14.56 -30.13
N SER A 356 -3.15 13.57 -29.41
CA SER A 356 -3.68 13.75 -28.05
C SER A 356 -2.57 13.77 -27.01
N SER A 357 -2.51 14.78 -26.14
CA SER A 357 -1.56 14.81 -25.01
C SER A 357 -1.81 13.70 -23.99
N SER A 358 -2.98 13.06 -24.00
CA SER A 358 -3.25 11.85 -23.20
C SER A 358 -2.33 10.67 -23.54
N LEU A 359 -1.63 10.69 -24.67
CA LEU A 359 -0.64 9.68 -25.07
C LEU A 359 0.82 10.15 -24.93
N PHE A 360 1.07 11.26 -24.21
CA PHE A 360 2.43 11.64 -23.81
C PHE A 360 2.99 10.69 -22.75
N THR A 361 4.28 10.38 -22.87
CA THR A 361 5.00 9.53 -21.92
C THR A 361 5.01 10.11 -20.50
N LEU A 362 5.16 11.44 -20.40
CA LEU A 362 5.06 12.19 -19.16
C LEU A 362 3.61 12.22 -18.68
N ARG A 363 3.39 12.03 -17.37
CA ARG A 363 2.07 12.13 -16.74
C ARG A 363 1.96 13.32 -15.81
N SER A 364 2.95 13.47 -14.94
CA SER A 364 2.99 14.55 -13.96
C SER A 364 4.42 14.87 -13.54
N GLY A 365 4.60 16.05 -12.98
CA GLY A 365 5.84 16.55 -12.41
C GLY A 365 5.64 16.99 -10.97
N LEU A 366 6.71 16.95 -10.18
CA LEU A 366 6.75 17.43 -8.81
C LEU A 366 8.07 18.17 -8.60
N ILE A 367 8.00 19.46 -8.35
CA ILE A 367 9.18 20.27 -7.99
C ILE A 367 9.35 20.23 -6.47
N LEU A 368 10.56 19.93 -6.00
CA LEU A 368 10.86 19.89 -4.58
C LEU A 368 12.31 20.27 -4.27
N TRP A 369 12.52 20.80 -3.08
CA TRP A 369 13.85 21.07 -2.54
C TRP A 369 14.38 19.86 -1.79
N GLN A 370 15.66 19.56 -1.97
CA GLN A 370 16.35 18.49 -1.24
C GLN A 370 17.45 19.08 -0.35
N GLU A 371 17.45 18.64 0.91
CA GLU A 371 18.38 19.07 1.97
C GLU A 371 19.84 18.70 1.62
N ARG A 372 20.77 19.59 1.97
CA ARG A 372 22.21 19.32 1.99
C ARG A 372 22.86 19.90 3.25
N ASP A 373 23.88 19.22 3.74
CA ASP A 373 24.67 19.65 4.88
C ASP A 373 25.68 20.73 4.45
N LYS A 374 25.19 21.96 4.18
CA LYS A 374 26.04 23.13 3.92
C LYS A 374 25.51 24.38 4.62
N LYS A 375 26.40 25.32 4.93
CA LYS A 375 26.08 26.66 5.45
C LYS A 375 25.82 27.64 4.29
N GLY A 376 24.92 28.61 4.46
CA GLY A 376 24.57 29.60 3.43
C GLY A 376 23.07 29.96 3.37
N LYS A 377 22.65 30.62 2.29
CA LYS A 377 21.23 30.93 2.04
C LYS A 377 20.46 29.66 1.64
N PRO A 378 19.18 29.48 2.05
CA PRO A 378 18.46 28.22 1.85
C PRO A 378 18.36 27.74 0.39
N TRP A 379 18.18 28.66 -0.57
CA TRP A 379 18.11 28.35 -2.01
C TRP A 379 19.46 28.02 -2.67
N ASN A 380 20.57 28.26 -1.96
CA ASN A 380 21.93 27.92 -2.40
C ASN A 380 22.46 26.65 -1.71
N ILE A 381 22.05 26.40 -0.47
CA ILE A 381 22.36 25.15 0.26
C ILE A 381 21.61 23.99 -0.38
N ASN A 382 20.28 24.14 -0.45
CA ASN A 382 19.40 23.11 -0.96
C ASN A 382 19.43 23.13 -2.48
N TYR A 383 19.18 21.99 -3.09
CA TYR A 383 19.06 21.93 -4.55
C TYR A 383 17.64 21.60 -4.97
N LEU A 384 17.26 22.16 -6.11
CA LEU A 384 15.96 21.96 -6.70
C LEU A 384 15.97 20.67 -7.53
N ALA A 385 15.00 19.80 -7.26
CA ALA A 385 14.79 18.55 -7.96
C ALA A 385 13.41 18.53 -8.63
N LEU A 386 13.35 17.89 -9.80
CA LEU A 386 12.11 17.57 -10.49
C LEU A 386 11.93 16.06 -10.48
N HIS A 387 10.83 15.60 -9.90
CA HIS A 387 10.39 14.21 -9.99
C HIS A 387 9.30 14.12 -11.06
N CYS A 388 9.50 13.31 -12.09
CA CYS A 388 8.51 13.09 -13.14
C CYS A 388 7.93 11.68 -13.03
N CYS A 389 6.61 11.57 -13.10
CA CYS A 389 5.93 10.29 -13.27
C CYS A 389 5.76 10.00 -14.77
N VAL A 390 6.24 8.83 -15.21
CA VAL A 390 6.11 8.36 -16.60
C VAL A 390 5.31 7.08 -16.68
N ASP A 391 4.49 6.94 -17.73
CA ASP A 391 3.84 5.67 -18.07
C ASP A 391 4.71 4.90 -19.06
N THR A 392 5.32 3.81 -18.61
CA THR A 392 6.29 3.08 -19.45
C THR A 392 5.65 2.36 -20.62
N ARG A 393 4.32 2.15 -20.62
CA ARG A 393 3.59 1.57 -21.77
C ARG A 393 3.67 2.49 -23.00
N LEU A 394 3.72 3.80 -22.78
CA LEU A 394 3.80 4.79 -23.86
C LEU A 394 5.18 4.91 -24.50
N TRP A 395 6.13 4.05 -24.11
CA TRP A 395 7.45 4.05 -24.70
C TRP A 395 7.51 3.37 -26.07
N THR A 396 6.60 2.43 -26.31
CA THR A 396 6.57 1.52 -27.47
C THR A 396 5.29 1.69 -28.27
N ALA A 397 5.32 1.42 -29.58
CA ALA A 397 4.15 1.60 -30.45
C ALA A 397 2.95 0.76 -29.99
N GLU A 398 3.19 -0.51 -29.69
CA GLU A 398 2.20 -1.50 -29.26
C GLU A 398 1.63 -1.13 -27.89
N GLY A 399 2.47 -0.71 -26.95
CA GLY A 399 2.02 -0.23 -25.65
C GLY A 399 1.23 1.08 -25.75
N THR A 400 1.58 1.99 -26.66
CA THR A 400 0.79 3.20 -26.95
C THR A 400 -0.57 2.84 -27.54
N GLN A 401 -0.64 1.84 -28.42
CA GLN A 401 -1.90 1.37 -28.98
C GLN A 401 -2.85 0.83 -27.90
N VAL A 402 -2.37 -0.02 -26.98
CA VAL A 402 -3.18 -0.51 -25.86
C VAL A 402 -3.74 0.64 -25.03
N VAL A 403 -2.90 1.63 -24.70
CA VAL A 403 -3.36 2.82 -23.94
C VAL A 403 -4.35 3.66 -24.75
N ALA A 404 -4.17 3.76 -26.06
CA ALA A 404 -5.07 4.48 -26.96
C ALA A 404 -6.45 3.79 -27.00
N GLU A 405 -6.49 2.46 -27.10
CA GLU A 405 -7.72 1.66 -27.06
C GLU A 405 -8.44 1.81 -25.71
N GLU A 406 -7.72 1.65 -24.58
CA GLU A 406 -8.27 1.87 -23.22
C GLU A 406 -8.93 3.26 -23.09
N LYS A 407 -8.26 4.29 -23.61
CA LYS A 407 -8.74 5.68 -23.57
C LYS A 407 -9.89 5.94 -24.54
N ALA A 408 -9.85 5.34 -25.72
CA ALA A 408 -10.92 5.43 -26.72
C ALA A 408 -12.21 4.80 -26.19
N GLU A 409 -12.12 3.64 -25.52
CA GLU A 409 -13.25 3.02 -24.84
C GLU A 409 -13.81 3.90 -23.72
N GLU A 410 -12.94 4.44 -22.85
CA GLU A 410 -13.35 5.33 -21.76
C GLU A 410 -14.12 6.55 -22.30
N ILE A 411 -13.59 7.19 -23.34
CA ILE A 411 -14.23 8.35 -23.97
C ILE A 411 -15.54 7.95 -24.64
N THR A 412 -15.61 6.80 -25.30
CA THR A 412 -16.82 6.31 -25.95
C THR A 412 -17.92 6.04 -24.91
N ARG A 413 -17.57 5.45 -23.75
CA ARG A 413 -18.49 5.28 -22.61
C ARG A 413 -18.96 6.62 -22.06
N ILE A 414 -18.08 7.62 -21.95
CA ILE A 414 -18.47 8.98 -21.52
C ILE A 414 -19.43 9.61 -22.52
N ILE A 415 -19.17 9.50 -23.83
CA ILE A 415 -20.04 10.04 -24.88
C ILE A 415 -21.40 9.33 -24.87
N SER A 416 -21.44 8.01 -24.75
CA SER A 416 -22.70 7.25 -24.73
C SER A 416 -23.53 7.60 -23.48
N ASN A 417 -22.90 7.68 -22.30
CA ASN A 417 -23.58 8.09 -21.07
C ASN A 417 -24.06 9.55 -21.11
N ALA A 418 -23.29 10.45 -21.75
CA ALA A 418 -23.72 11.82 -21.95
C ALA A 418 -24.95 11.90 -22.86
N LYS A 419 -25.00 11.09 -23.93
CA LYS A 419 -26.13 11.05 -24.88
C LYS A 419 -27.40 10.38 -24.35
N LYS A 420 -27.31 9.54 -23.30
CA LYS A 420 -28.48 8.89 -22.67
C LYS A 420 -29.38 9.87 -21.91
N LYS A 421 -28.94 11.11 -21.70
CA LYS A 421 -29.75 12.14 -21.07
C LYS A 421 -30.63 12.81 -22.12
N ASP A 422 -31.94 12.73 -21.96
CA ASP A 422 -32.88 13.47 -22.80
C ASP A 422 -32.73 14.98 -22.57
N ASN A 423 -32.84 15.77 -23.64
CA ASN A 423 -32.65 17.23 -23.67
C ASN A 423 -31.27 17.73 -23.22
N LEU A 424 -30.27 17.61 -24.11
CA LEU A 424 -28.89 18.08 -23.86
C LEU A 424 -28.78 19.61 -23.90
N ASN A 425 -28.23 20.21 -22.84
CA ASN A 425 -27.89 21.64 -22.80
C ASN A 425 -26.67 21.94 -23.73
N LYS A 426 -26.54 23.19 -24.22
CA LYS A 426 -25.39 23.71 -24.98
C LYS A 426 -24.03 23.34 -24.36
N ASN A 427 -23.91 23.39 -23.03
CA ASN A 427 -22.68 22.98 -22.31
C ASN A 427 -22.39 21.47 -22.44
N GLN A 428 -23.43 20.64 -22.50
CA GLN A 428 -23.28 19.19 -22.69
C GLN A 428 -22.96 18.84 -24.14
N LEU A 429 -23.57 19.54 -25.11
CA LEU A 429 -23.25 19.40 -26.53
C LEU A 429 -21.81 19.80 -26.84
N THR A 430 -21.34 20.93 -26.28
CA THR A 430 -19.94 21.35 -26.41
C THR A 430 -18.97 20.37 -25.74
N PHE A 431 -19.33 19.81 -24.58
CA PHE A 431 -18.55 18.74 -23.94
C PHE A 431 -18.46 17.49 -24.83
N ILE A 432 -19.58 17.03 -25.41
CA ILE A 432 -19.61 15.89 -26.34
C ILE A 432 -18.74 16.18 -27.58
N LYS A 433 -18.84 17.39 -28.16
CA LYS A 433 -18.00 17.81 -29.29
C LYS A 433 -16.51 17.74 -28.94
N ARG A 434 -16.11 18.25 -27.77
CA ARG A 434 -14.72 18.16 -27.26
C ARG A 434 -14.26 16.71 -27.05
N LYS A 435 -15.14 15.83 -26.58
CA LYS A 435 -14.81 14.40 -26.41
C LYS A 435 -14.66 13.69 -27.75
N LYS A 436 -15.51 13.99 -28.73
CA LYS A 436 -15.36 13.48 -30.11
C LYS A 436 -14.04 13.92 -30.76
N THR A 437 -13.66 15.20 -30.61
CA THR A 437 -12.36 15.67 -31.13
C THR A 437 -11.19 15.00 -30.41
N THR A 438 -11.30 14.78 -29.09
CA THR A 438 -10.28 14.02 -28.33
C THR A 438 -10.16 12.58 -28.82
N LEU A 439 -11.28 11.92 -29.11
CA LEU A 439 -11.31 10.56 -29.66
C LEU A 439 -10.60 10.48 -31.02
N ALA A 440 -10.87 11.43 -31.92
CA ALA A 440 -10.19 11.51 -33.21
C ALA A 440 -8.66 11.67 -33.06
N ARG A 441 -8.21 12.50 -32.09
CA ARG A 441 -6.78 12.71 -31.81
C ARG A 441 -6.08 11.53 -31.17
N ILE A 442 -6.80 10.66 -30.44
CA ILE A 442 -6.23 9.45 -29.82
C ILE A 442 -5.91 8.39 -30.88
N ASN A 443 -6.67 8.37 -31.96
CA ASN A 443 -6.44 7.46 -33.09
C ASN A 443 -5.21 7.84 -33.93
N ASN A 444 -4.54 8.95 -33.62
CA ASN A 444 -3.25 9.31 -34.20
C ASN A 444 -2.12 8.98 -33.21
N PRO A 445 -1.42 7.84 -33.36
CA PRO A 445 -0.41 7.40 -32.40
C PRO A 445 0.92 8.15 -32.57
N TYR A 446 1.54 8.55 -31.46
CA TYR A 446 2.89 9.14 -31.50
C TYR A 446 3.90 8.18 -32.14
N PRO A 447 4.93 8.68 -32.84
CA PRO A 447 5.99 7.84 -33.39
C PRO A 447 6.82 7.22 -32.26
N ARG A 448 6.66 5.90 -32.08
CA ARG A 448 7.34 5.09 -31.07
C ARG A 448 8.14 3.97 -31.72
N PRO A 449 9.24 3.50 -31.10
CA PRO A 449 9.87 2.25 -31.49
C PRO A 449 8.88 1.09 -31.32
N SER A 450 8.86 0.18 -32.29
CA SER A 450 8.15 -1.09 -32.14
C SER A 450 8.90 -1.99 -31.17
N LYS A 451 8.15 -2.58 -30.25
CA LYS A 451 8.60 -3.65 -29.37
C LYS A 451 7.37 -4.51 -29.03
N PRO A 452 7.36 -5.80 -29.43
CA PRO A 452 6.20 -6.64 -29.21
C PRO A 452 5.87 -6.73 -27.72
N LEU A 453 4.58 -6.65 -27.41
CA LEU A 453 4.09 -6.87 -26.06
C LEU A 453 4.40 -8.31 -25.64
N TYR A 454 4.78 -8.46 -24.38
CA TYR A 454 5.00 -9.77 -23.81
C TYR A 454 3.69 -10.58 -23.87
N LYS A 455 3.74 -11.76 -24.49
CA LYS A 455 2.65 -12.73 -24.53
C LYS A 455 3.13 -14.01 -23.87
N GLY A 456 2.66 -14.25 -22.64
CA GLY A 456 2.90 -15.50 -21.94
C GLY A 456 1.92 -16.60 -22.37
N GLN A 457 2.30 -17.84 -22.16
CA GLN A 457 1.46 -19.03 -22.30
C GLN A 457 0.50 -19.13 -21.11
N SER A 458 -0.80 -19.23 -21.38
CA SER A 458 -1.87 -19.19 -20.37
C SER A 458 -1.77 -20.31 -19.32
N ASN A 459 -1.19 -21.45 -19.70
CA ASN A 459 -0.96 -22.61 -18.84
C ASN A 459 0.33 -22.54 -18.03
N ILE A 460 1.26 -21.61 -18.32
CA ILE A 460 2.49 -21.46 -17.54
C ILE A 460 2.32 -20.33 -16.52
N ILE A 461 2.57 -20.63 -15.25
CA ILE A 461 2.47 -19.67 -14.15
C ILE A 461 3.72 -19.77 -13.27
N LEU A 462 4.23 -18.61 -12.85
CA LEU A 462 5.28 -18.53 -11.83
C LEU A 462 4.64 -18.24 -10.46
N GLY A 463 4.78 -19.17 -9.52
CA GLY A 463 4.43 -18.95 -8.11
C GLY A 463 5.63 -18.51 -7.28
N LEU A 464 5.44 -17.53 -6.40
CA LEU A 464 6.46 -17.03 -5.47
C LEU A 464 6.10 -17.38 -4.02
N TYR A 465 6.96 -18.11 -3.34
CA TYR A 465 6.93 -18.28 -1.90
C TYR A 465 7.87 -17.27 -1.21
N LEU A 466 7.38 -16.64 -0.16
CA LEU A 466 8.14 -15.77 0.73
C LEU A 466 8.23 -16.42 2.12
N GLY A 467 9.45 -16.61 2.63
CA GLY A 467 9.66 -17.29 3.91
C GLY A 467 10.94 -16.87 4.65
N LEU A 468 11.07 -17.35 5.89
CA LEU A 468 12.15 -16.91 6.79
C LEU A 468 13.55 -17.38 6.40
N LYS A 469 13.66 -18.66 6.03
CA LYS A 469 14.95 -19.28 5.66
C LYS A 469 15.32 -18.93 4.22
N GLU A 470 14.34 -19.03 3.32
CA GLU A 470 14.46 -18.67 1.91
C GLU A 470 13.57 -17.44 1.67
N ARG A 471 14.22 -16.27 1.52
CA ARG A 471 13.53 -14.96 1.39
C ARG A 471 12.59 -14.92 0.19
N ALA A 472 12.94 -15.65 -0.86
CA ALA A 472 12.16 -15.82 -2.07
C ALA A 472 12.49 -17.18 -2.69
N THR A 473 11.47 -17.99 -2.95
CA THR A 473 11.57 -19.25 -3.68
C THR A 473 10.51 -19.26 -4.75
N ILE A 474 10.91 -19.59 -5.98
CA ILE A 474 10.00 -19.60 -7.12
C ILE A 474 9.79 -21.02 -7.65
N ALA A 475 8.60 -21.24 -8.20
CA ALA A 475 8.26 -22.41 -8.99
C ALA A 475 7.57 -21.96 -10.27
N VAL A 476 8.06 -22.36 -11.43
CA VAL A 476 7.35 -22.19 -12.70
C VAL A 476 6.64 -23.50 -13.01
N VAL A 477 5.33 -23.45 -13.20
CA VAL A 477 4.47 -24.60 -13.32
C VAL A 477 3.73 -24.55 -14.64
N ASP A 478 3.79 -25.63 -15.41
CA ASP A 478 2.80 -25.90 -16.43
C ASP A 478 1.57 -26.52 -15.75
N VAL A 479 0.51 -25.73 -15.67
CA VAL A 479 -0.68 -26.09 -14.91
C VAL A 479 -1.48 -27.20 -15.59
N ASN A 480 -1.45 -27.28 -16.92
CA ASN A 480 -2.16 -28.34 -17.66
C ASN A 480 -1.50 -29.70 -17.42
N ALA A 481 -0.16 -29.74 -17.45
CA ALA A 481 0.60 -30.95 -17.16
C ALA A 481 0.78 -31.22 -15.66
N GLY A 482 0.43 -30.27 -14.79
CA GLY A 482 0.72 -30.32 -13.34
C GLY A 482 2.22 -30.38 -12.99
N LYS A 483 3.09 -30.11 -13.99
CA LYS A 483 4.53 -30.33 -13.94
C LYS A 483 5.26 -29.03 -13.60
N VAL A 484 6.25 -29.14 -12.72
CA VAL A 484 7.13 -28.01 -12.39
C VAL A 484 8.26 -27.95 -13.42
N LEU A 485 8.35 -26.86 -14.17
CA LEU A 485 9.38 -26.63 -15.18
C LEU A 485 10.70 -26.23 -14.54
N ILE A 486 10.66 -25.37 -13.51
CA ILE A 486 11.84 -25.00 -12.74
C ILE A 486 11.47 -24.60 -11.32
N ASN A 487 12.37 -24.91 -10.38
CA ASN A 487 12.33 -24.42 -9.00
C ASN A 487 13.64 -23.72 -8.69
N GLN A 488 13.58 -22.50 -8.15
CA GLN A 488 14.78 -21.79 -7.72
C GLN A 488 14.63 -21.23 -6.31
N SER A 489 15.62 -21.51 -5.45
CA SER A 489 15.74 -20.88 -4.14
C SER A 489 16.40 -19.50 -4.23
N THR A 490 16.37 -18.75 -3.13
CA THR A 490 17.03 -17.43 -3.04
C THR A 490 18.52 -17.48 -3.41
N LYS A 491 19.21 -18.58 -3.07
CA LYS A 491 20.63 -18.77 -3.41
C LYS A 491 20.83 -18.92 -4.92
N GLN A 492 19.95 -19.66 -5.58
CA GLN A 492 19.99 -19.84 -7.03
C GLN A 492 19.61 -18.56 -7.77
N LEU A 493 18.62 -17.81 -7.27
CA LEU A 493 18.21 -16.53 -7.84
C LEU A 493 19.33 -15.47 -7.80
N LEU A 494 20.10 -15.41 -6.71
CA LEU A 494 21.16 -14.42 -6.56
C LEU A 494 22.52 -14.90 -7.09
N GLY A 495 22.75 -16.21 -7.18
CA GLY A 495 24.05 -16.77 -7.58
C GLY A 495 25.20 -16.19 -6.74
N ASN A 496 26.19 -15.60 -7.42
CA ASN A 496 27.35 -14.97 -6.78
C ASN A 496 26.97 -13.81 -5.84
N ASN A 497 25.85 -13.13 -6.11
CA ASN A 497 25.34 -12.04 -5.27
C ASN A 497 24.72 -12.51 -3.96
N TYR A 498 24.59 -13.83 -3.73
CA TYR A 498 24.05 -14.35 -2.46
C TYR A 498 24.89 -13.90 -1.26
N ARG A 499 26.20 -13.71 -1.43
CA ARG A 499 27.11 -13.18 -0.39
C ARG A 499 26.67 -11.79 0.15
N LEU A 500 25.92 -11.03 -0.64
CA LEU A 500 25.39 -9.72 -0.22
C LEU A 500 24.35 -9.85 0.91
N ILE A 501 23.61 -10.96 0.97
CA ILE A 501 22.68 -11.25 2.06
C ILE A 501 23.43 -11.34 3.39
N ASP A 502 24.55 -12.06 3.41
CA ASP A 502 25.34 -12.24 4.62
C ASP A 502 26.06 -10.94 5.02
N ARG A 503 26.53 -10.16 4.04
CA ARG A 503 27.06 -8.81 4.29
C ARG A 503 26.00 -7.92 4.96
N GLN A 504 24.78 -7.92 4.44
CA GLN A 504 23.67 -7.15 5.01
C GLN A 504 23.35 -7.59 6.44
N ARG A 505 23.33 -8.91 6.71
CA ARG A 505 23.13 -9.45 8.07
C ARG A 505 24.21 -8.98 9.04
N ARG A 506 25.49 -9.07 8.64
CA ARG A 506 26.63 -8.61 9.45
C ARG A 506 26.54 -7.12 9.76
N GLN A 507 26.20 -6.31 8.75
CA GLN A 507 26.03 -4.87 8.93
C GLN A 507 24.89 -4.55 9.91
N LYS A 508 23.73 -5.20 9.78
CA LYS A 508 22.61 -5.01 10.71
C LYS A 508 22.96 -5.38 12.15
N ARG A 509 23.67 -6.49 12.35
CA ARG A 509 24.18 -6.89 13.68
C ARG A 509 25.13 -5.83 14.25
N LYS A 510 26.10 -5.37 13.46
CA LYS A 510 27.04 -4.32 13.86
C LYS A 510 26.31 -3.03 14.25
N LEU A 511 25.35 -2.59 13.43
CA LEU A 511 24.55 -1.39 13.71
C LEU A 511 23.68 -1.55 14.95
N SER A 512 23.05 -2.72 15.15
CA SER A 512 22.26 -3.00 16.35
C SER A 512 23.11 -2.94 17.62
N HIS A 513 24.32 -3.52 17.57
CA HIS A 513 25.27 -3.46 18.68
C HIS A 513 25.72 -2.01 18.96
N GLN A 514 26.05 -1.25 17.91
CA GLN A 514 26.40 0.16 18.03
C GLN A 514 25.25 1.01 18.60
N ARG A 515 23.99 0.74 18.21
CA ARG A 515 22.80 1.39 18.78
C ARG A 515 22.68 1.10 20.27
N LYS A 516 22.87 -0.16 20.70
CA LYS A 516 22.82 -0.54 22.10
C LYS A 516 23.89 0.20 22.91
N ILE A 517 25.13 0.24 22.42
CA ILE A 517 26.22 0.99 23.07
C ILE A 517 25.90 2.48 23.13
N ALA A 518 25.43 3.07 22.01
CA ALA A 518 25.08 4.48 21.97
C ALA A 518 23.95 4.81 22.95
N GLN A 519 22.92 3.96 23.05
CA GLN A 519 21.83 4.11 24.03
C GLN A 519 22.36 4.05 25.47
N THR A 520 23.23 3.09 25.80
CA THR A 520 23.84 3.03 27.14
C THR A 520 24.75 4.21 27.46
N GLN A 521 25.29 4.88 26.44
CA GLN A 521 26.17 6.04 26.57
C GLN A 521 25.47 7.38 26.32
N SER A 522 24.14 7.39 26.17
CA SER A 522 23.35 8.58 25.80
C SER A 522 23.88 9.32 24.55
N LYS A 523 24.47 8.59 23.60
CA LYS A 523 24.99 9.11 22.33
C LYS A 523 23.96 8.99 21.20
N PRO A 524 24.06 9.83 20.13
CA PRO A 524 23.23 9.69 18.95
C PRO A 524 23.27 8.26 18.38
N ASN A 525 22.10 7.64 18.24
CA ASN A 525 21.95 6.25 17.80
C ASN A 525 21.48 6.11 16.34
N ASN A 526 21.46 7.24 15.61
CA ASN A 526 20.99 7.34 14.22
C ASN A 526 22.04 6.86 13.22
N PHE A 527 22.35 5.56 13.26
CA PHE A 527 23.20 4.95 12.24
C PHE A 527 22.40 4.63 10.98
N LYS A 528 22.74 5.29 9.87
CA LYS A 528 22.15 5.02 8.54
C LYS A 528 22.49 3.60 8.10
N GLU A 529 21.47 2.82 7.75
CA GLU A 529 21.66 1.55 7.04
C GLU A 529 22.08 1.86 5.60
N SER A 530 23.02 1.10 5.03
CA SER A 530 23.27 1.20 3.59
C SER A 530 22.06 0.68 2.83
N ASP A 531 21.79 1.23 1.65
CA ASP A 531 20.72 0.80 0.72
C ASP A 531 20.91 -0.64 0.16
N LEU A 532 21.86 -1.40 0.70
CA LEU A 532 22.15 -2.78 0.32
C LEU A 532 20.92 -3.70 0.37
N GLY A 533 20.02 -3.50 1.33
CA GLY A 533 18.78 -4.27 1.41
C GLY A 533 17.87 -4.05 0.20
N GLU A 534 17.66 -2.79 -0.16
CA GLU A 534 16.88 -2.43 -1.34
C GLU A 534 17.57 -2.89 -2.62
N TYR A 535 18.89 -2.81 -2.70
CA TYR A 535 19.65 -3.32 -3.83
C TYR A 535 19.46 -4.83 -4.04
N ILE A 536 19.52 -5.63 -2.97
CA ILE A 536 19.28 -7.08 -3.06
C ILE A 536 17.82 -7.36 -3.49
N ASP A 537 16.84 -6.61 -2.98
CA ASP A 537 15.44 -6.73 -3.42
C ASP A 537 15.30 -6.48 -4.93
N ARG A 538 15.97 -5.45 -5.46
CA ARG A 538 15.97 -5.15 -6.90
C ARG A 538 16.62 -6.28 -7.71
N LEU A 539 17.69 -6.90 -7.21
CA LEU A 539 18.33 -8.04 -7.87
C LEU A 539 17.41 -9.27 -7.91
N LEU A 540 16.77 -9.59 -6.78
CA LEU A 540 15.79 -10.69 -6.71
C LEU A 540 14.62 -10.44 -7.67
N ALA A 541 14.02 -9.26 -7.60
CA ALA A 541 12.89 -8.90 -8.45
C ALA A 541 13.24 -8.98 -9.93
N LYS A 542 14.42 -8.45 -10.33
CA LYS A 542 14.93 -8.58 -11.70
C LYS A 542 15.04 -10.04 -12.12
N LYS A 543 15.62 -10.91 -11.28
CA LYS A 543 15.80 -12.32 -11.63
C LYS A 543 14.48 -13.08 -11.74
N ILE A 544 13.54 -12.82 -10.84
CA ILE A 544 12.21 -13.43 -10.87
C ILE A 544 11.48 -13.08 -12.18
N VAL A 545 11.51 -11.81 -12.59
CA VAL A 545 10.89 -11.36 -13.84
C VAL A 545 11.61 -11.96 -15.06
N GLU A 546 12.95 -12.00 -15.08
CA GLU A 546 13.72 -12.66 -16.15
C GLU A 546 13.32 -14.14 -16.32
N ILE A 547 13.10 -14.85 -15.21
CA ILE A 547 12.71 -16.26 -15.25
C ILE A 547 11.27 -16.41 -15.74
N ALA A 548 10.35 -15.55 -15.28
CA ALA A 548 8.98 -15.54 -15.81
C ALA A 548 8.98 -15.35 -17.34
N GLN A 549 9.79 -14.41 -17.84
CA GLN A 549 9.93 -14.18 -19.29
C GLN A 549 10.57 -15.35 -20.02
N LYS A 550 11.64 -15.93 -19.47
CA LYS A 550 12.36 -17.06 -20.10
C LYS A 550 11.45 -18.25 -20.35
N PHE A 551 10.53 -18.51 -19.43
CA PHE A 551 9.57 -19.62 -19.54
C PHE A 551 8.22 -19.18 -20.13
N SER A 552 8.13 -17.96 -20.65
CA SER A 552 6.89 -17.40 -21.21
C SER A 552 5.69 -17.56 -20.24
N ALA A 553 5.90 -17.37 -18.94
CA ALA A 553 4.81 -17.46 -17.95
C ALA A 553 3.74 -16.39 -18.22
N SER A 554 2.46 -16.75 -18.16
CA SER A 554 1.35 -15.79 -18.26
C SER A 554 1.36 -14.75 -17.14
N SER A 555 1.71 -15.17 -15.92
CA SER A 555 1.67 -14.32 -14.73
C SER A 555 2.67 -14.73 -13.66
N ILE A 556 2.93 -13.78 -12.76
CA ILE A 556 3.62 -14.01 -11.48
C ILE A 556 2.58 -13.94 -10.35
N VAL A 557 2.49 -14.99 -9.54
CA VAL A 557 1.60 -15.05 -8.38
C VAL A 557 2.41 -14.73 -7.13
N LEU A 558 2.07 -13.63 -6.47
CA LEU A 558 2.65 -13.18 -5.21
C LEU A 558 1.77 -13.62 -4.04
N PRO A 559 2.36 -13.91 -2.87
CA PRO A 559 1.58 -14.20 -1.68
C PRO A 559 1.01 -12.90 -1.10
N LYS A 560 -0.25 -12.92 -0.68
CA LYS A 560 -0.85 -11.82 0.09
C LYS A 560 -0.05 -11.63 1.37
N LEU A 561 0.34 -10.39 1.63
CA LEU A 561 1.13 -10.04 2.82
C LEU A 561 0.29 -10.00 4.10
N THR A 562 -1.04 -10.02 3.98
CA THR A 562 -1.97 -10.17 5.11
C THR A 562 -1.63 -11.45 5.87
N ASN A 563 -1.38 -11.33 7.17
CA ASN A 563 -1.02 -12.41 8.09
C ASN A 563 0.39 -13.02 7.88
N MET A 564 1.26 -12.47 7.00
CA MET A 564 2.64 -12.96 6.91
C MET A 564 3.42 -12.77 8.20
N ARG A 565 3.16 -11.71 8.96
CA ARG A 565 3.76 -11.50 10.28
C ARG A 565 3.36 -12.63 11.24
N GLU A 566 2.11 -13.08 11.18
CA GLU A 566 1.58 -14.17 12.00
C GLU A 566 2.16 -15.52 11.54
N GLN A 567 2.21 -15.80 10.23
CA GLN A 567 2.84 -17.00 9.68
C GLN A 567 4.32 -17.10 10.09
N ILE A 568 5.06 -16.00 9.95
CA ILE A 568 6.45 -15.88 10.39
C ILE A 568 6.55 -16.11 11.91
N ASN A 569 5.67 -15.51 12.70
CA ASN A 569 5.66 -15.69 14.15
C ASN A 569 5.40 -17.14 14.55
N SER A 570 4.44 -17.81 13.90
CA SER A 570 4.13 -19.22 14.13
C SER A 570 5.29 -20.14 13.75
N GLU A 571 5.97 -19.88 12.63
CA GLU A 571 7.19 -20.63 12.25
C GLU A 571 8.35 -20.44 13.24
N ILE A 572 8.51 -19.23 13.79
CA ILE A 572 9.52 -18.93 14.81
C ILE A 572 9.19 -19.63 16.12
N GLN A 573 7.92 -19.58 16.53
CA GLN A 573 7.44 -20.17 17.76
C GLN A 573 7.54 -21.70 17.72
N ALA A 574 7.10 -22.35 16.64
CA ALA A 574 7.23 -23.80 16.45
C ALA A 574 8.70 -24.26 16.46
N LYS A 575 9.63 -23.43 15.97
CA LYS A 575 11.07 -23.71 16.06
C LYS A 575 11.63 -23.55 17.46
N ALA A 576 11.11 -22.58 18.22
CA ALA A 576 11.48 -22.39 19.62
C ALA A 576 11.03 -23.59 20.45
N GLU A 577 9.77 -24.00 20.29
CA GLU A 577 9.18 -25.18 20.94
C GLU A 577 9.94 -26.46 20.59
N LYS A 578 10.27 -26.68 19.31
CA LYS A 578 11.05 -27.86 18.90
C LYS A 578 12.46 -27.90 19.51
N LYS A 579 13.10 -26.74 19.72
CA LYS A 579 14.47 -26.68 20.25
C LYS A 579 14.53 -26.73 21.77
N CYS A 580 13.52 -26.17 22.43
CA CYS A 580 13.46 -26.06 23.87
C CYS A 580 12.05 -26.45 24.33
N PRO A 581 11.69 -27.75 24.30
CA PRO A 581 10.32 -28.19 24.59
C PRO A 581 9.87 -27.84 26.02
N GLU A 582 10.81 -27.82 26.97
CA GLU A 582 10.54 -27.83 28.41
C GLU A 582 10.53 -26.44 29.05
N SER A 583 10.95 -25.37 28.36
CA SER A 583 11.03 -24.03 28.97
C SER A 583 10.50 -22.91 28.07
N ILE A 584 9.39 -22.32 28.50
CA ILE A 584 8.73 -21.19 27.83
C ILE A 584 9.64 -19.95 27.80
N GLU A 585 10.44 -19.72 28.84
CA GLU A 585 11.34 -18.57 28.89
C GLU A 585 12.50 -18.71 27.89
N VAL A 586 13.07 -19.91 27.79
CA VAL A 586 14.13 -20.19 26.81
C VAL A 586 13.55 -20.15 25.40
N GLN A 587 12.31 -20.61 25.19
CA GLN A 587 11.60 -20.44 23.92
C GLN A 587 11.41 -18.95 23.57
N LYS A 588 10.97 -18.11 24.53
CA LYS A 588 10.80 -16.66 24.32
C LYS A 588 12.12 -15.97 23.99
N LYS A 589 13.20 -16.24 24.74
CA LYS A 589 14.56 -15.73 24.48
C LYS A 589 15.06 -16.18 23.11
N TYR A 590 14.92 -17.46 22.79
CA TYR A 590 15.27 -18.01 21.48
C TYR A 590 14.48 -17.33 20.36
N ALA A 591 13.16 -17.23 20.48
CA ALA A 591 12.30 -16.60 19.48
C ALA A 591 12.67 -15.11 19.28
N HIS A 592 12.97 -14.38 20.36
CA HIS A 592 13.44 -13.00 20.29
C HIS A 592 14.78 -12.88 19.56
N GLN A 593 15.78 -13.67 19.94
CA GLN A 593 17.09 -13.66 19.30
C GLN A 593 17.04 -14.14 17.85
N TYR A 594 16.16 -15.10 17.56
CA TYR A 594 15.90 -15.61 16.21
C TYR A 594 15.19 -14.56 15.34
N ARG A 595 14.26 -13.77 15.90
CA ARG A 595 13.66 -12.59 15.23
C ARG A 595 14.73 -11.55 14.89
N ILE A 596 15.60 -11.18 15.83
CA ILE A 596 16.70 -10.23 15.57
C ILE A 596 17.64 -10.75 14.47
N ASN A 597 17.93 -12.05 14.48
CA ASN A 597 18.87 -12.67 13.54
C ASN A 597 18.32 -12.84 12.12
N LEU A 598 17.00 -13.06 11.97
CA LEU A 598 16.40 -13.36 10.67
C LEU A 598 15.49 -12.26 10.12
N ASN A 599 14.97 -11.37 10.97
CA ASN A 599 13.87 -10.50 10.59
C ASN A 599 14.20 -9.00 10.72
N ASN A 600 14.45 -8.40 9.56
CA ASN A 600 14.13 -7.02 9.19
C ASN A 600 14.11 -6.95 7.65
N TRP A 601 13.49 -7.96 7.00
CA TRP A 601 13.34 -7.97 5.55
C TRP A 601 11.95 -7.44 5.21
N SER A 602 11.89 -6.43 4.34
CA SER A 602 10.62 -5.85 3.93
C SER A 602 10.10 -6.62 2.72
N TYR A 603 9.26 -7.63 2.97
CA TYR A 603 8.59 -8.36 1.89
C TYR A 603 7.68 -7.47 1.06
N GLY A 604 7.07 -6.44 1.68
CA GLY A 604 6.33 -5.41 0.95
C GLY A 604 7.20 -4.64 -0.05
N ARG A 605 8.45 -4.35 0.29
CA ARG A 605 9.39 -3.72 -0.65
C ARG A 605 9.76 -4.66 -1.80
N LEU A 606 9.97 -5.95 -1.51
CA LEU A 606 10.25 -6.95 -2.54
C LEU A 606 9.08 -7.14 -3.50
N THR A 607 7.86 -7.33 -2.99
CA THR A 607 6.66 -7.49 -3.82
C THR A 607 6.42 -6.26 -4.68
N GLN A 608 6.58 -5.06 -4.13
CA GLN A 608 6.47 -3.81 -4.89
C GLN A 608 7.52 -3.74 -6.01
N ASN A 609 8.77 -4.13 -5.74
CA ASN A 609 9.81 -4.16 -6.78
C ASN A 609 9.48 -5.17 -7.89
N ILE A 610 8.92 -6.34 -7.55
CA ILE A 610 8.48 -7.33 -8.54
C ILE A 610 7.32 -6.78 -9.37
N GLN A 611 6.29 -6.22 -8.73
CA GLN A 611 5.13 -5.62 -9.40
C GLN A 611 5.55 -4.50 -10.37
N ASN A 612 6.48 -3.64 -9.94
CA ASN A 612 6.99 -2.53 -10.75
C ASN A 612 7.81 -3.01 -11.96
N LEU A 613 8.59 -4.09 -11.82
CA LEU A 613 9.38 -4.64 -12.93
C LEU A 613 8.52 -5.47 -13.88
N ALA A 614 7.59 -6.28 -13.34
CA ALA A 614 6.66 -7.06 -14.14
C ALA A 614 5.79 -6.15 -15.01
N SER A 615 5.25 -5.06 -14.44
CA SER A 615 4.43 -4.10 -15.18
C SER A 615 5.19 -3.38 -16.31
N GLN A 616 6.49 -3.10 -16.12
CA GLN A 616 7.34 -2.50 -17.15
C GLN A 616 7.51 -3.39 -18.38
N VAL A 617 7.42 -4.70 -18.20
CA VAL A 617 7.54 -5.67 -19.29
C VAL A 617 6.17 -6.19 -19.77
N GLY A 618 5.07 -5.75 -19.16
CA GLY A 618 3.72 -6.22 -19.50
C GLY A 618 3.38 -7.61 -18.93
N LEU A 619 4.11 -8.07 -17.91
CA LEU A 619 3.78 -9.28 -17.17
C LEU A 619 2.68 -9.02 -16.15
N THR A 620 1.66 -9.88 -16.14
CA THR A 620 0.57 -9.80 -15.16
C THR A 620 1.03 -10.30 -13.79
N VAL A 621 0.54 -9.66 -12.74
CA VAL A 621 0.82 -10.04 -11.35
C VAL A 621 -0.49 -10.26 -10.62
N GLU A 622 -0.59 -11.39 -9.94
CA GLU A 622 -1.75 -11.80 -9.15
C GLU A 622 -1.35 -11.98 -7.70
N GLU A 623 -2.31 -11.85 -6.79
CA GLU A 623 -2.08 -12.05 -5.36
C GLU A 623 -2.99 -13.14 -4.82
N ASN A 624 -2.42 -14.09 -4.08
CA ASN A 624 -3.18 -15.18 -3.48
C ASN A 624 -2.66 -15.56 -2.07
N GLU A 625 -3.45 -16.29 -1.28
CA GLU A 625 -3.01 -16.72 0.06
C GLU A 625 -1.90 -17.77 -0.06
N GLN A 626 -0.82 -17.59 0.72
CA GLN A 626 0.29 -18.54 0.74
C GLN A 626 -0.11 -19.81 1.52
N PRO A 627 0.09 -21.02 0.96
CA PRO A 627 -0.24 -22.27 1.64
C PRO A 627 0.58 -22.47 2.93
N LEU A 628 -0.08 -23.03 3.94
CA LEU A 628 0.49 -23.18 5.29
C LEU A 628 1.45 -24.36 5.40
N LYS A 629 1.18 -25.46 4.68
CA LYS A 629 1.94 -26.72 4.74
C LYS A 629 2.80 -26.92 3.48
N GLY A 630 3.80 -27.81 3.57
CA GLY A 630 4.70 -28.16 2.47
C GLY A 630 6.05 -27.46 2.49
N SER A 631 6.97 -27.95 1.66
CA SER A 631 8.28 -27.32 1.45
C SER A 631 8.16 -25.97 0.73
N PRO A 632 9.13 -25.04 0.81
CA PRO A 632 9.08 -23.78 0.08
C PRO A 632 8.79 -23.92 -1.42
N LYS A 633 9.28 -25.00 -2.04
CA LYS A 633 9.06 -25.33 -3.45
C LYS A 633 7.64 -25.81 -3.71
N GLU A 634 7.11 -26.68 -2.85
CA GLU A 634 5.70 -27.12 -2.92
C GLU A 634 4.75 -25.94 -2.71
N LYS A 635 5.04 -25.07 -1.74
CA LYS A 635 4.25 -23.88 -1.47
C LYS A 635 4.21 -22.94 -2.67
N ALA A 636 5.35 -22.71 -3.32
CA ALA A 636 5.41 -21.92 -4.54
C ALA A 636 4.63 -22.58 -5.70
N LYS A 637 4.72 -23.91 -5.86
CA LYS A 637 3.95 -24.66 -6.86
C LYS A 637 2.44 -24.55 -6.60
N GLU A 638 2.00 -24.82 -5.38
CA GLU A 638 0.61 -24.81 -4.99
C GLU A 638 0.00 -23.40 -5.17
N LEU A 639 0.74 -22.36 -4.81
CA LEU A 639 0.33 -20.98 -5.04
C LEU A 639 0.00 -20.69 -6.52
N ALA A 640 0.83 -21.18 -7.45
CA ALA A 640 0.58 -21.06 -8.89
C ALA A 640 -0.69 -21.82 -9.33
N LEU A 641 -0.89 -23.04 -8.81
CA LEU A 641 -2.06 -23.86 -9.12
C LEU A 641 -3.37 -23.26 -8.59
N VAL A 642 -3.36 -22.73 -7.36
CA VAL A 642 -4.54 -22.11 -6.74
C VAL A 642 -4.94 -20.86 -7.52
N ALA A 643 -3.99 -20.03 -7.94
CA ALA A 643 -4.26 -18.86 -8.77
C ALA A 643 -4.89 -19.23 -10.12
N TYR A 644 -4.36 -20.25 -10.82
CA TYR A 644 -4.98 -20.72 -12.06
C TYR A 644 -6.42 -21.21 -11.86
N LYS A 645 -6.67 -21.98 -10.80
CA LYS A 645 -8.02 -22.45 -10.47
C LYS A 645 -8.98 -21.29 -10.18
N ALA A 646 -8.49 -20.22 -9.55
CA ALA A 646 -9.29 -19.03 -9.30
C ALA A 646 -9.73 -18.33 -10.60
N ARG A 647 -8.85 -18.26 -11.62
CA ARG A 647 -9.18 -17.71 -12.95
C ARG A 647 -10.33 -18.44 -13.64
N ASN A 648 -10.40 -19.76 -13.49
CA ASN A 648 -11.43 -20.57 -14.13
C ASN A 648 -12.77 -20.56 -13.36
N LYS A 649 -12.80 -19.99 -12.15
CA LYS A 649 -14.01 -19.84 -11.34
C LYS A 649 -14.68 -18.46 -11.51
N SER A 650 -13.92 -17.40 -11.76
CA SER A 650 -14.43 -16.06 -12.14
C SER A 650 -14.99 -16.07 -13.54
#